data_AF-A0A1B8E3X9-F1
#
_entry.id   AF-A0A1B8E3X9-F1
#
_cell.length_a   1.000
_cell.length_b   1.000
_cell.length_c   1.000
_cell.angle_alpha   90.00
_cell.angle_beta   90.00
_cell.angle_gamma   90.00
#
_symmetry.space_group_name_H-M   'P 1'
#
loop_
_entity.id
_entity.type
_entity.pdbx_description
1 polymer ?
#
loop_
_entity_poly.entity_id
_entity_poly.type
_entity_poly.pdbx_seq_one_letter_code
_entity_poly.pdbx_strand_id
1 'polypeptide(L)'
;MSRALPIALAAVAIVAYSCVQRYLALRRQIAIAKTTNIPYVVLPFNHIGNFWTALQKIVLPLYEMIPGAKNRITTKIAYTYFQWFFKEETATELAPVFLVVSPHGMYISSRSAEFNSAITARKSDFLKPVHLYHVVEVYGKNMLTSEGEEWKRHRRIVGPSFNEKSNALVFEESVRQAQGLFNYLAMTDGNSQDDLNVRDVAPHMAMLALHVICGAAFGVPQTWPGEDESVLGTRTVPGFNTKKLNANHKLPFKYTVDLFQDCFLWVAVLPMWLIKMLPMKITQEIYASFLELSDYFVELVEYKFKRLETGETDTRTMDILKPLVSALNTSPGFDQKPVSEKMGSLSLSEITGNAFVVLFAGHETSANILHFCMVFLAMNRTSQRLLHADIDHIVGKSNPSTWTYAETMNRLFNSMIGATQNETLRLMPPVVSIPKHTLSEEKGGTMQTVTVNGEALRVPPGTFIHMDTIGTGRDPRNYPHRPSKLTGKTHDLNDFVPERWLLSSEYHKDSTNSEAANGPTHRAAHDGSRESDQPDELESVSYDGPSALFRPAKGAFIPFSEGPRGCPGRRFAQVEITAVLATVFQEYSVELDVREWASDEEVGRMTNEQRRDVYTKAARKAEETIRKSDIIITLRLLSGTSIPLRYVKRGSERFGDVGLV
;
A
#
# COMPACT_ATOMS: atom_id res chain seq x y z
N MET A 1 -2.13 -31.94 55.82
CA MET A 1 -1.61 -30.66 55.30
C MET A 1 -2.08 -30.52 53.86
N SER A 2 -2.82 -29.45 53.54
CA SER A 2 -3.49 -29.34 52.24
C SER A 2 -2.47 -29.13 51.12
N ARG A 3 -2.69 -29.78 49.96
CA ARG A 3 -1.87 -29.62 48.75
C ARG A 3 -1.85 -28.17 48.23
N ALA A 4 -2.66 -27.26 48.77
CA ALA A 4 -2.76 -25.87 48.35
C ALA A 4 -1.53 -25.03 48.71
N LEU A 5 -0.87 -25.29 49.85
CA LEU A 5 0.31 -24.52 50.28
C LEU A 5 1.53 -24.71 49.36
N PRO A 6 1.96 -25.94 49.00
CA PRO A 6 3.06 -26.14 48.06
C PRO A 6 2.73 -25.65 46.65
N ILE A 7 1.47 -25.74 46.19
CA ILE A 7 1.03 -25.19 44.89
C ILE A 7 1.12 -23.66 44.89
N ALA A 8 0.65 -23.00 45.96
CA ALA A 8 0.74 -21.55 46.09
C ALA A 8 2.20 -21.08 46.17
N LEU A 9 3.06 -21.77 46.93
CA LEU A 9 4.49 -21.46 47.01
C LEU A 9 5.19 -21.66 45.65
N ALA A 10 4.85 -22.73 44.91
CA ALA A 10 5.38 -22.95 43.56
C ALA A 10 4.94 -21.84 42.60
N ALA A 11 3.67 -21.42 42.64
CA ALA A 11 3.17 -20.33 41.82
C ALA A 11 3.89 -19.00 42.13
N VAL A 12 4.06 -18.67 43.42
CA VAL A 12 4.82 -17.47 43.84
C VAL A 12 6.28 -17.56 43.39
N ALA A 13 6.93 -18.72 43.55
CA ALA A 13 8.31 -18.92 43.11
C ALA A 13 8.46 -18.75 41.58
N ILE A 14 7.51 -19.27 40.78
CA ILE A 14 7.49 -19.11 39.32
C ILE A 14 7.34 -17.64 38.94
N VAL A 15 6.40 -16.91 39.57
CA VAL A 15 6.20 -15.48 39.32
C VAL A 15 7.43 -14.67 39.71
N ALA A 16 7.99 -14.92 40.90
CA ALA A 16 9.20 -14.25 41.38
C ALA A 16 10.40 -14.52 40.45
N TYR A 17 10.62 -15.77 40.07
CA TYR A 17 11.66 -16.15 39.10
C TYR A 17 11.45 -15.43 37.76
N SER A 18 10.22 -15.38 37.24
CA SER A 18 9.89 -14.66 36.00
C SER A 18 10.17 -13.16 36.11
N CYS A 19 9.81 -12.52 37.23
CA CYS A 19 10.09 -11.10 37.48
C CYS A 19 11.60 -10.83 37.55
N VAL A 20 12.37 -11.67 38.25
CA VAL A 20 13.83 -11.54 38.34
C VAL A 20 14.46 -11.70 36.96
N GLN A 21 14.07 -12.73 36.19
CA GLN A 21 14.57 -12.94 34.83
C GLN A 21 14.26 -11.75 33.91
N ARG A 22 13.04 -11.21 33.95
CA ARG A 22 12.66 -10.02 33.17
C ARG A 22 13.46 -8.78 33.58
N TYR A 23 13.71 -8.58 34.87
CA TYR A 23 14.52 -7.48 35.37
C TYR A 23 15.98 -7.60 34.92
N LEU A 24 16.57 -8.79 35.04
CA LEU A 24 17.95 -9.06 34.60
C LEU A 24 18.09 -8.88 33.08
N ALA A 25 17.12 -9.40 32.31
CA ALA A 25 17.07 -9.21 30.86
C ALA A 25 16.99 -7.72 30.50
N LEU A 26 16.10 -6.96 31.15
CA LEU A 26 15.97 -5.53 30.92
C LEU A 26 17.26 -4.77 31.23
N ARG A 27 17.94 -5.09 32.34
CA ARG A 27 19.23 -4.49 32.68
C ARG A 27 20.29 -4.77 31.63
N ARG A 28 20.35 -6.00 31.11
CA ARG A 28 21.26 -6.36 30.02
C ARG A 28 20.96 -5.53 28.77
N GLN A 29 19.69 -5.43 28.38
CA GLN A 29 19.30 -4.67 27.20
C GLN A 29 19.58 -3.16 27.35
N ILE A 30 19.38 -2.58 28.54
CA ILE A 30 19.75 -1.18 28.82
C ILE A 30 21.27 -0.98 28.73
N ALA A 31 22.06 -1.95 29.22
CA ALA A 31 23.51 -1.87 29.12
C ALA A 31 23.97 -1.86 27.65
N ILE A 32 23.35 -2.68 26.80
CA ILE A 32 23.62 -2.68 25.35
C ILE A 32 23.13 -1.37 24.71
N ALA A 33 21.93 -0.90 25.04
CA ALA A 33 21.40 0.37 24.50
C ALA A 33 22.34 1.56 24.73
N LYS A 34 22.98 1.62 25.91
CA LYS A 34 23.97 2.66 26.23
C LYS A 34 25.21 2.63 25.34
N THR A 35 25.49 1.52 24.67
CA THR A 35 26.60 1.38 23.72
C THR A 35 26.17 1.61 22.27
N THR A 36 24.98 2.12 21.99
CA THR A 36 24.49 2.27 20.60
C THR A 36 24.71 3.65 19.98
N ASN A 37 24.98 4.68 20.78
CA ASN A 37 24.84 6.09 20.38
C ASN A 37 23.43 6.45 19.85
N ILE A 38 22.43 5.59 20.03
CA ILE A 38 21.04 5.84 19.64
C ILE A 38 20.27 6.26 20.91
N PRO A 39 19.57 7.41 20.90
CA PRO A 39 18.69 7.79 22.00
C PRO A 39 17.66 6.69 22.28
N TYR A 40 17.47 6.30 23.53
CA TYR A 40 16.61 5.17 23.87
C TYR A 40 15.56 5.46 24.93
N VAL A 41 14.42 4.78 24.83
CA VAL A 41 13.32 4.81 25.80
C VAL A 41 13.10 3.40 26.33
N VAL A 42 12.95 3.28 27.65
CA VAL A 42 12.73 2.00 28.33
C VAL A 42 11.24 1.75 28.49
N LEU A 43 10.76 0.61 27.97
CA LEU A 43 9.39 0.16 28.14
C LEU A 43 9.35 -1.10 29.03
N PRO A 44 8.47 -1.15 30.04
CA PRO A 44 8.39 -2.29 30.96
C PRO A 44 7.75 -3.53 30.33
N PHE A 45 7.17 -3.40 29.13
CA PHE A 45 6.57 -4.48 28.35
C PHE A 45 7.07 -4.43 26.90
N ASN A 46 6.97 -5.56 26.20
CA ASN A 46 7.20 -5.60 24.77
C ASN A 46 5.91 -5.21 24.05
N HIS A 47 5.97 -4.22 23.17
CA HIS A 47 4.83 -3.70 22.42
C HIS A 47 4.87 -4.14 20.95
N ILE A 48 5.64 -5.19 20.65
CA ILE A 48 5.86 -5.70 19.29
C ILE A 48 5.46 -7.18 19.24
N GLY A 49 4.96 -7.57 18.07
CA GLY A 49 4.55 -8.93 17.76
C GLY A 49 3.05 -9.15 17.90
N ASN A 50 2.60 -10.31 17.41
CA ASN A 50 1.18 -10.62 17.20
C ASN A 50 0.34 -10.49 18.49
N PHE A 51 0.93 -10.80 19.65
CA PHE A 51 0.25 -10.68 20.94
C PHE A 51 -0.11 -9.23 21.28
N TRP A 52 0.83 -8.29 21.11
CA TRP A 52 0.56 -6.88 21.38
C TRP A 52 -0.44 -6.32 20.37
N THR A 53 -0.26 -6.60 19.07
CA THR A 53 -1.19 -6.14 18.03
C THR A 53 -2.63 -6.60 18.29
N ALA A 54 -2.83 -7.82 18.78
CA ALA A 54 -4.15 -8.35 19.10
C ALA A 54 -4.78 -7.72 20.35
N LEU A 55 -3.97 -7.44 21.39
CA LEU A 55 -4.47 -7.02 22.70
C LEU A 55 -4.38 -5.51 22.95
N GLN A 56 -3.64 -4.75 22.15
CA GLN A 56 -3.39 -3.32 22.39
C GLN A 56 -4.68 -2.50 22.50
N LYS A 57 -5.73 -2.83 21.72
CA LYS A 57 -7.03 -2.13 21.76
C LYS A 57 -7.74 -2.30 23.11
N ILE A 58 -7.37 -3.33 23.88
CA ILE A 58 -7.90 -3.61 25.24
C ILE A 58 -6.91 -3.12 26.31
N VAL A 59 -5.61 -3.40 26.13
CA VAL A 59 -4.57 -3.13 27.13
C VAL A 59 -4.28 -1.64 27.27
N LEU A 60 -4.28 -0.88 26.17
CA LEU A 60 -3.95 0.54 26.21
C LEU A 60 -4.98 1.38 26.99
N PRO A 61 -6.31 1.25 26.77
CA PRO A 61 -7.31 1.94 27.61
C PRO A 61 -7.16 1.63 29.10
N LEU A 62 -6.86 0.37 29.45
CA LEU A 62 -6.63 -0.02 30.85
C LEU A 62 -5.35 0.61 31.41
N TYR A 63 -4.29 0.72 30.59
CA TYR A 63 -3.04 1.36 30.99
C TYR A 63 -3.23 2.88 31.20
N GLU A 64 -4.08 3.53 30.41
CA GLU A 64 -4.42 4.95 30.57
C GLU A 64 -5.20 5.25 31.87
N MET A 65 -5.87 4.27 32.46
CA MET A 65 -6.55 4.42 33.76
C MET A 65 -5.57 4.65 34.92
N ILE A 66 -4.28 4.33 34.75
CA ILE A 66 -3.26 4.57 35.77
C ILE A 66 -3.02 6.09 35.86
N PRO A 67 -3.10 6.70 37.06
CA PRO A 67 -2.90 8.14 37.23
C PRO A 67 -1.57 8.63 36.62
N GLY A 68 -1.67 9.61 35.72
CA GLY A 68 -0.54 10.20 35.02
C GLY A 68 0.10 9.32 33.94
N ALA A 69 -0.49 8.17 33.56
CA ALA A 69 0.04 7.32 32.50
C ALA A 69 -0.22 7.90 31.10
N LYS A 70 -1.38 8.53 30.86
CA LYS A 70 -1.78 9.05 29.53
C LYS A 70 -0.72 9.91 28.84
N ASN A 71 -0.06 10.79 29.58
CA ASN A 71 0.93 11.72 29.03
C ASN A 71 2.37 11.20 29.05
N ARG A 72 2.61 9.98 29.55
CA ARG A 72 3.97 9.40 29.57
C ARG A 72 4.40 9.07 28.15
N ILE A 73 5.68 9.33 27.86
CA ILE A 73 6.29 8.96 26.58
C ILE A 73 6.14 7.46 26.26
N THR A 74 6.15 6.61 27.30
CA THR A 74 5.92 5.15 27.15
C THR A 74 4.53 4.84 26.58
N THR A 75 3.50 5.57 27.01
CA THR A 75 2.13 5.45 26.49
C THR A 75 2.06 5.97 25.06
N LYS A 76 2.65 7.15 24.80
CA LYS A 76 2.70 7.75 23.46
C LYS A 76 3.37 6.81 22.44
N ILE A 77 4.50 6.19 22.79
CA ILE A 77 5.20 5.20 21.95
C ILE A 77 4.33 3.95 21.73
N ALA A 78 3.69 3.45 22.79
CA ALA A 78 2.84 2.27 22.68
C ALA A 78 1.63 2.50 21.76
N TYR A 79 1.12 3.73 21.67
CA TYR A 79 0.18 4.12 20.63
C TYR A 79 0.88 4.23 19.26
N THR A 80 2.05 4.85 19.15
CA THR A 80 2.71 5.14 17.85
C THR A 80 3.02 3.90 17.00
N TYR A 81 3.16 2.71 17.60
CA TYR A 81 3.41 1.47 16.87
C TYR A 81 2.25 1.11 15.93
N PHE A 82 2.57 0.92 14.64
CA PHE A 82 1.62 0.53 13.60
C PHE A 82 0.40 1.49 13.49
N GLN A 83 0.64 2.79 13.68
CA GLN A 83 -0.35 3.84 13.48
C GLN A 83 -0.13 4.56 12.15
N TRP A 84 -1.24 4.98 11.54
CA TRP A 84 -1.20 5.83 10.35
C TRP A 84 -1.31 7.34 10.69
N PHE A 85 -1.75 7.67 11.91
CA PHE A 85 -1.90 9.06 12.32
C PHE A 85 -0.60 9.62 12.88
N PHE A 86 -0.11 10.70 12.28
CA PHE A 86 1.12 11.36 12.73
C PHE A 86 0.85 12.30 13.90
N LYS A 87 1.43 11.99 15.06
CA LYS A 87 1.37 12.85 16.25
C LYS A 87 2.62 13.71 16.34
N GLU A 88 2.52 14.91 15.80
CA GLU A 88 3.61 15.90 15.75
C GLU A 88 4.21 16.22 17.13
N GLU A 89 3.38 16.26 18.18
CA GLU A 89 3.83 16.41 19.58
C GLU A 89 4.80 15.30 19.99
N THR A 90 4.44 14.04 19.73
CA THR A 90 5.30 12.88 20.02
C THR A 90 6.57 12.89 19.16
N ALA A 91 6.45 13.30 17.89
CA ALA A 91 7.59 13.38 16.98
C ALA A 91 8.61 14.45 17.39
N THR A 92 8.17 15.51 18.06
CA THR A 92 9.03 16.58 18.60
C THR A 92 9.76 16.13 19.86
N GLU A 93 9.14 15.28 20.68
CA GLU A 93 9.75 14.70 21.90
C GLU A 93 10.77 13.58 21.60
N LEU A 94 10.67 12.93 20.43
CA LEU A 94 11.51 11.79 20.06
C LEU A 94 12.52 12.11 18.97
N ALA A 95 13.74 11.60 19.16
CA ALA A 95 14.77 11.68 18.14
C ALA A 95 14.31 11.00 16.83
N PRO A 96 14.77 11.47 15.65
CA PRO A 96 14.42 10.87 14.36
C PRO A 96 14.74 9.38 14.23
N VAL A 97 15.77 8.93 14.92
CA VAL A 97 16.11 7.52 15.13
C VAL A 97 16.17 7.33 16.63
N PHE A 98 15.33 6.44 17.16
CA PHE A 98 15.34 6.12 18.58
C PHE A 98 15.13 4.62 18.81
N LEU A 99 15.67 4.15 19.93
CA LEU A 99 15.62 2.77 20.35
C LEU A 99 14.56 2.60 21.46
N VAL A 100 13.68 1.63 21.33
CA VAL A 100 12.83 1.16 22.41
C VAL A 100 13.44 -0.11 23.00
N VAL A 101 13.64 -0.09 24.31
CA VAL A 101 14.30 -1.15 25.06
C VAL A 101 13.27 -1.82 25.96
N SER A 102 13.10 -3.14 25.82
CA SER A 102 12.19 -3.93 26.64
C SER A 102 12.87 -5.21 27.15
N PRO A 103 12.29 -5.92 28.14
CA PRO A 103 12.85 -7.19 28.61
C PRO A 103 12.97 -8.27 27.52
N HIS A 104 12.19 -8.18 26.43
CA HIS A 104 12.11 -9.23 25.39
C HIS A 104 12.83 -8.85 24.10
N GLY A 105 13.44 -7.66 24.03
CA GLY A 105 14.10 -7.22 22.81
C GLY A 105 14.27 -5.71 22.71
N MET A 106 14.98 -5.32 21.65
CA MET A 106 15.21 -3.93 21.26
C MET A 106 14.58 -3.66 19.89
N TYR A 107 14.12 -2.43 19.73
CA TYR A 107 13.41 -1.98 18.55
C TYR A 107 13.88 -0.59 18.15
N ILE A 108 14.16 -0.36 16.88
CA ILE A 108 14.44 0.96 16.35
C ILE A 108 13.22 1.44 15.58
N SER A 109 12.77 2.65 15.88
CA SER A 109 11.90 3.40 14.97
C SER A 109 12.72 4.50 14.31
N SER A 110 12.53 4.65 12.99
CA SER A 110 13.23 5.65 12.20
C SER A 110 12.28 6.42 11.30
N ARG A 111 12.32 7.74 11.45
CA ARG A 111 11.82 8.75 10.48
C ARG A 111 12.98 9.46 9.74
N SER A 112 14.21 8.97 9.91
CA SER A 112 15.41 9.55 9.27
C SER A 112 15.60 8.95 7.89
N ALA A 113 15.62 9.81 6.86
CA ALA A 113 15.84 9.39 5.47
C ALA A 113 17.19 8.69 5.29
N GLU A 114 18.28 9.26 5.82
CA GLU A 114 19.63 8.70 5.72
C GLU A 114 19.73 7.32 6.39
N PHE A 115 19.15 7.18 7.58
CA PHE A 115 19.10 5.89 8.27
C PHE A 115 18.33 4.87 7.43
N ASN A 116 17.12 5.22 6.98
CA ASN A 116 16.27 4.33 6.18
C ASN A 116 16.99 3.88 4.91
N SER A 117 17.66 4.79 4.19
CA SER A 117 18.43 4.48 2.98
C SER A 117 19.58 3.51 3.26
N ALA A 118 20.32 3.73 4.36
CA ALA A 118 21.41 2.84 4.74
C ALA A 118 20.94 1.43 5.14
N ILE A 119 19.72 1.30 5.67
CA ILE A 119 19.08 0.02 6.01
C ILE A 119 18.60 -0.70 4.74
N THR A 120 17.95 0.00 3.81
CA THR A 120 17.41 -0.60 2.59
C THR A 120 18.51 -1.04 1.62
N ALA A 121 19.64 -0.34 1.58
CA ALA A 121 20.79 -0.67 0.74
C ALA A 121 21.51 -1.97 1.18
N ARG A 122 21.55 -2.27 2.48
CA ARG A 122 22.33 -3.39 3.04
C ARG A 122 21.48 -4.63 3.32
N LYS A 123 20.98 -5.26 2.25
CA LYS A 123 20.06 -6.42 2.32
C LYS A 123 20.57 -7.61 3.13
N SER A 124 21.88 -7.83 3.20
CA SER A 124 22.50 -8.94 3.94
C SER A 124 22.60 -8.68 5.44
N ASP A 125 22.74 -7.41 5.83
CA ASP A 125 22.87 -6.99 7.24
C ASP A 125 21.49 -6.74 7.88
N PHE A 126 20.55 -6.24 7.07
CA PHE A 126 19.18 -5.91 7.48
C PHE A 126 18.15 -6.73 6.70
N LEU A 127 17.82 -7.86 7.30
CA LEU A 127 16.97 -8.88 6.74
C LEU A 127 15.49 -8.52 6.86
N LYS A 128 14.68 -9.01 5.92
CA LYS A 128 13.23 -8.94 6.05
C LYS A 128 12.77 -9.96 7.12
N PRO A 129 11.94 -9.55 8.11
CA PRO A 129 11.40 -10.49 9.09
C PRO A 129 10.29 -11.33 8.46
N VAL A 130 10.65 -12.36 7.68
CA VAL A 130 9.72 -13.21 6.91
C VAL A 130 8.62 -13.85 7.76
N HIS A 131 8.89 -14.09 9.05
CA HIS A 131 7.91 -14.66 9.98
C HIS A 131 6.64 -13.79 10.15
N LEU A 132 6.74 -12.48 9.94
CA LEU A 132 5.57 -11.57 9.95
C LEU A 132 4.69 -11.71 8.71
N TYR A 133 5.21 -12.32 7.64
CA TYR A 133 4.54 -12.44 6.35
C TYR A 133 3.95 -13.83 6.09
N HIS A 134 4.11 -14.80 7.01
CA HIS A 134 3.47 -16.13 6.88
C HIS A 134 1.95 -16.05 6.73
N VAL A 135 1.33 -14.94 7.17
CA VAL A 135 -0.09 -14.62 6.98
C VAL A 135 -0.52 -14.67 5.50
N VAL A 136 0.37 -14.34 4.55
CA VAL A 136 0.10 -14.41 3.10
C VAL A 136 0.65 -15.67 2.42
N GLU A 137 1.13 -16.66 3.19
CA GLU A 137 1.63 -17.95 2.67
C GLU A 137 0.51 -18.97 2.45
N VAL A 138 -0.75 -18.51 2.38
CA VAL A 138 -1.98 -19.32 2.38
C VAL A 138 -2.03 -20.42 1.32
N TYR A 139 -1.41 -20.19 0.15
CA TYR A 139 -1.33 -21.16 -0.95
C TYR A 139 0.09 -21.68 -1.22
N GLY A 140 1.08 -21.22 -0.46
CA GLY A 140 2.49 -21.60 -0.60
C GLY A 140 3.46 -20.43 -0.46
N LYS A 141 4.75 -20.80 -0.32
CA LYS A 141 5.86 -19.85 -0.28
C LYS A 141 5.93 -19.00 -1.54
N ASN A 142 6.30 -17.74 -1.37
CA ASN A 142 6.29 -16.78 -2.46
C ASN A 142 7.38 -15.70 -2.26
N MET A 143 7.57 -14.87 -3.29
CA MET A 143 8.59 -13.83 -3.29
C MET A 143 8.54 -12.88 -2.07
N LEU A 144 7.35 -12.68 -1.47
CA LEU A 144 7.20 -11.83 -0.28
C LEU A 144 7.65 -12.54 1.01
N THR A 145 7.44 -13.86 1.11
CA THR A 145 7.65 -14.67 2.32
C THR A 145 9.00 -15.41 2.35
N SER A 146 9.76 -15.41 1.25
CA SER A 146 11.10 -16.02 1.17
C SER A 146 12.23 -15.02 1.46
N GLU A 147 13.42 -15.51 1.82
CA GLU A 147 14.67 -14.74 2.04
C GLU A 147 15.90 -15.49 1.49
N GLY A 148 17.02 -14.77 1.27
CA GLY A 148 18.27 -15.36 0.78
C GLY A 148 18.16 -15.92 -0.63
N GLU A 149 18.77 -17.08 -0.88
CA GLU A 149 18.77 -17.74 -2.19
C GLU A 149 17.35 -18.14 -2.66
N GLU A 150 16.47 -18.50 -1.72
CA GLU A 150 15.08 -18.84 -2.04
C GLU A 150 14.36 -17.61 -2.62
N TRP A 151 14.53 -16.44 -1.99
CA TRP A 151 13.99 -15.18 -2.52
C TRP A 151 14.58 -14.83 -3.89
N LYS A 152 15.89 -14.97 -4.09
CA LYS A 152 16.52 -14.72 -5.39
C LYS A 152 15.91 -15.60 -6.48
N ARG A 153 15.65 -16.88 -6.20
CA ARG A 153 14.97 -17.81 -7.12
C ARG A 153 13.58 -17.31 -7.51
N HIS A 154 12.73 -16.99 -6.53
CA HIS A 154 11.39 -16.42 -6.80
C HIS A 154 11.48 -15.11 -7.59
N ARG A 155 12.37 -14.20 -7.19
CA ARG A 155 12.55 -12.88 -7.80
C ARG A 155 12.99 -12.99 -9.26
N ARG A 156 13.91 -13.90 -9.58
CA ARG A 156 14.41 -14.12 -10.95
C ARG A 156 13.31 -14.63 -11.90
N ILE A 157 12.35 -15.39 -11.39
CA ILE A 157 11.26 -15.98 -12.19
C ILE A 157 10.11 -14.98 -12.36
N VAL A 158 9.68 -14.34 -11.27
CA VAL A 158 8.57 -13.36 -11.26
C VAL A 158 8.98 -12.02 -11.86
N GLY A 159 10.26 -11.67 -11.73
CA GLY A 159 10.79 -10.36 -12.04
C GLY A 159 10.65 -9.90 -13.50
N PRO A 160 11.02 -10.73 -14.50
CA PRO A 160 10.92 -10.38 -15.91
C PRO A 160 9.51 -9.96 -16.36
N SER A 161 8.47 -10.29 -15.61
CA SER A 161 7.09 -9.92 -15.91
C SER A 161 6.76 -8.45 -15.64
N PHE A 162 7.60 -7.73 -14.88
CA PHE A 162 7.45 -6.28 -14.65
C PHE A 162 8.46 -5.51 -15.49
N ASN A 163 8.09 -5.19 -16.72
CA ASN A 163 8.92 -4.43 -17.66
C ASN A 163 8.05 -3.44 -18.47
N GLU A 164 8.67 -2.64 -19.34
CA GLU A 164 7.98 -1.61 -20.11
C GLU A 164 6.90 -2.14 -21.06
N LYS A 165 7.05 -3.35 -21.62
CA LYS A 165 6.00 -3.97 -22.44
C LYS A 165 4.77 -4.32 -21.60
N SER A 166 4.99 -4.89 -20.41
CA SER A 166 3.91 -5.14 -19.47
C SER A 166 3.24 -3.83 -19.03
N ASN A 167 4.03 -2.79 -18.73
CA ASN A 167 3.50 -1.48 -18.36
C ASN A 167 2.65 -0.83 -19.47
N ALA A 168 2.98 -1.05 -20.74
CA ALA A 168 2.12 -0.60 -21.84
C ALA A 168 0.73 -1.25 -21.80
N LEU A 169 0.66 -2.55 -21.46
CA LEU A 169 -0.62 -3.25 -21.28
C LEU A 169 -1.39 -2.75 -20.07
N VAL A 170 -0.69 -2.44 -18.97
CA VAL A 170 -1.29 -1.81 -17.80
C VAL A 170 -1.95 -0.50 -18.19
N PHE A 171 -1.26 0.33 -18.97
CA PHE A 171 -1.78 1.61 -19.44
C PHE A 171 -3.06 1.43 -20.27
N GLU A 172 -3.01 0.56 -21.29
CA GLU A 172 -4.16 0.27 -22.16
C GLU A 172 -5.36 -0.26 -21.35
N GLU A 173 -5.13 -1.25 -20.49
CA GLU A 173 -6.20 -1.86 -19.70
C GLU A 173 -6.75 -0.86 -18.66
N SER A 174 -5.91 -0.01 -18.08
CA SER A 174 -6.34 1.03 -17.13
C SER A 174 -7.25 2.06 -17.77
N VAL A 175 -6.91 2.52 -18.98
CA VAL A 175 -7.78 3.42 -19.76
C VAL A 175 -9.11 2.75 -20.04
N ARG A 176 -9.09 1.51 -20.55
CA ARG A 176 -10.30 0.75 -20.88
C ARG A 176 -11.21 0.55 -19.67
N GLN A 177 -10.63 0.14 -18.54
CA GLN A 177 -11.38 -0.12 -17.31
C GLN A 177 -11.91 1.15 -16.66
N ALA A 178 -11.19 2.27 -16.76
CA ALA A 178 -11.68 3.56 -16.30
C ALA A 178 -12.89 4.04 -17.13
N GLN A 179 -12.84 3.94 -18.46
CA GLN A 179 -13.98 4.26 -19.33
C GLN A 179 -15.18 3.33 -19.02
N GLY A 180 -14.93 2.02 -18.89
CA GLY A 180 -15.95 1.03 -18.57
C GLY A 180 -16.63 1.28 -17.22
N LEU A 181 -15.87 1.65 -16.18
CA LEU A 181 -16.41 1.98 -14.87
C LEU A 181 -17.39 3.16 -14.95
N PHE A 182 -17.02 4.24 -15.63
CA PHE A 182 -17.87 5.44 -15.71
C PHE A 182 -19.12 5.19 -16.57
N ASN A 183 -19.02 4.37 -17.61
CA ASN A 183 -20.18 3.90 -18.35
C ASN A 183 -21.13 3.06 -17.47
N TYR A 184 -20.58 2.15 -16.67
CA TYR A 184 -21.35 1.35 -15.71
C TYR A 184 -22.03 2.22 -14.64
N LEU A 185 -21.31 3.18 -14.07
CA LEU A 185 -21.87 4.13 -13.10
C LEU A 185 -23.00 4.96 -13.71
N ALA A 186 -22.88 5.37 -14.98
CA ALA A 186 -23.92 6.12 -15.69
C ALA A 186 -25.19 5.30 -15.97
N MET A 187 -25.09 3.97 -16.00
CA MET A 187 -26.24 3.06 -16.16
C MET A 187 -26.92 2.71 -14.83
N THR A 188 -26.34 3.12 -13.70
CA THR A 188 -26.90 2.84 -12.37
C THR A 188 -28.06 3.80 -12.06
N ASP A 189 -29.09 3.32 -11.36
CA ASP A 189 -30.29 4.10 -11.04
C ASP A 189 -29.94 5.44 -10.36
N GLY A 190 -30.48 6.54 -10.89
CA GLY A 190 -30.25 7.89 -10.37
C GLY A 190 -28.99 8.58 -10.89
N ASN A 191 -28.27 7.96 -11.82
CA ASN A 191 -27.11 8.53 -12.50
C ASN A 191 -27.37 8.79 -13.98
N SER A 192 -26.54 9.64 -14.56
CA SER A 192 -26.51 9.95 -16.00
C SER A 192 -25.06 10.20 -16.44
N GLN A 193 -24.81 10.21 -17.74
CA GLN A 193 -23.47 10.50 -18.29
C GLN A 193 -22.91 11.87 -17.87
N ASP A 194 -23.76 12.82 -17.48
CA ASP A 194 -23.33 14.16 -17.08
C ASP A 194 -23.24 14.34 -15.55
N ASP A 195 -23.82 13.41 -14.79
CA ASP A 195 -24.00 13.54 -13.34
C ASP A 195 -24.08 12.15 -12.67
N LEU A 196 -22.99 11.76 -12.02
CA LEU A 196 -22.80 10.46 -11.37
C LEU A 196 -22.69 10.66 -9.87
N ASN A 197 -23.64 10.09 -9.14
CA ASN A 197 -23.68 10.07 -7.69
C ASN A 197 -23.14 8.73 -7.18
N VAL A 198 -22.02 8.79 -6.46
CA VAL A 198 -21.33 7.60 -5.96
C VAL A 198 -21.22 7.68 -4.44
N ARG A 199 -22.07 6.92 -3.76
CA ARG A 199 -22.11 6.91 -2.29
C ARG A 199 -20.83 6.36 -1.66
N ASP A 200 -20.29 5.30 -2.24
CA ASP A 200 -19.06 4.65 -1.79
C ASP A 200 -18.15 4.35 -2.96
N VAL A 201 -17.02 5.04 -3.04
CA VAL A 201 -16.08 4.98 -4.17
C VAL A 201 -15.10 3.82 -4.02
N ALA A 202 -14.83 3.38 -2.79
CA ALA A 202 -13.78 2.39 -2.53
C ALA A 202 -14.02 1.03 -3.22
N PRO A 203 -15.23 0.43 -3.19
CA PRO A 203 -15.51 -0.82 -3.89
C PRO A 203 -15.35 -0.71 -5.41
N HIS A 204 -15.69 0.45 -6.00
CA HIS A 204 -15.54 0.68 -7.43
C HIS A 204 -14.06 0.77 -7.84
N MET A 205 -13.23 1.44 -7.04
CA MET A 205 -11.78 1.49 -7.29
C MET A 205 -11.12 0.12 -7.08
N ALA A 206 -11.59 -0.67 -6.09
CA ALA A 206 -11.14 -2.04 -5.87
C ALA A 206 -11.46 -2.95 -7.07
N MET A 207 -12.69 -2.87 -7.59
CA MET A 207 -13.10 -3.62 -8.77
C MET A 207 -12.35 -3.20 -10.02
N LEU A 208 -12.11 -1.89 -10.22
CA LEU A 208 -11.30 -1.38 -11.32
C LEU A 208 -9.87 -1.91 -11.25
N ALA A 209 -9.20 -1.79 -10.10
CA ALA A 209 -7.84 -2.27 -9.94
C ALA A 209 -7.74 -3.80 -10.13
N LEU A 210 -8.73 -4.54 -9.63
CA LEU A 210 -8.86 -5.97 -9.87
C LEU A 210 -8.96 -6.28 -11.37
N HIS A 211 -9.78 -5.56 -12.11
CA HIS A 211 -9.89 -5.73 -13.55
C HIS A 211 -8.57 -5.44 -14.28
N VAL A 212 -7.88 -4.37 -13.91
CA VAL A 212 -6.58 -3.99 -14.50
C VAL A 212 -5.55 -5.08 -14.27
N ILE A 213 -5.39 -5.57 -13.04
CA ILE A 213 -4.42 -6.62 -12.76
C ILE A 213 -4.80 -7.93 -13.45
N CYS A 214 -6.08 -8.31 -13.47
CA CYS A 214 -6.52 -9.51 -14.20
C CYS A 214 -6.20 -9.41 -15.71
N GLY A 215 -6.46 -8.27 -16.34
CA GLY A 215 -6.17 -8.06 -17.76
C GLY A 215 -4.69 -7.98 -18.07
N ALA A 216 -3.95 -7.10 -17.38
CA ALA A 216 -2.57 -6.77 -17.69
C ALA A 216 -1.56 -7.78 -17.12
N ALA A 217 -1.78 -8.28 -15.90
CA ALA A 217 -0.84 -9.20 -15.25
C ALA A 217 -1.16 -10.67 -15.52
N PHE A 218 -2.44 -11.05 -15.63
CA PHE A 218 -2.85 -12.45 -15.81
C PHE A 218 -3.34 -12.77 -17.23
N GLY A 219 -3.49 -11.76 -18.10
CA GLY A 219 -4.05 -11.95 -19.45
C GLY A 219 -5.50 -12.44 -19.43
N VAL A 220 -6.26 -12.07 -18.40
CA VAL A 220 -7.68 -12.41 -18.20
C VAL A 220 -8.49 -11.11 -18.10
N PRO A 221 -8.69 -10.38 -19.23
CA PRO A 221 -9.40 -9.11 -19.22
C PRO A 221 -10.83 -9.30 -18.68
N GLN A 222 -11.29 -8.35 -17.89
CA GLN A 222 -12.61 -8.40 -17.24
C GLN A 222 -13.61 -7.46 -17.92
N THR A 223 -14.89 -7.80 -17.88
CA THR A 223 -16.00 -6.96 -18.35
C THR A 223 -16.74 -6.29 -17.20
N TRP A 224 -17.32 -5.12 -17.44
CA TRP A 224 -18.29 -4.50 -16.55
C TRP A 224 -19.71 -5.05 -16.77
N PRO A 225 -20.60 -4.99 -15.76
CA PRO A 225 -22.01 -5.33 -15.97
C PRO A 225 -22.61 -4.51 -17.11
N GLY A 226 -23.24 -5.20 -18.09
CA GLY A 226 -23.81 -4.57 -19.28
C GLY A 226 -22.92 -4.60 -20.52
N GLU A 227 -21.62 -4.86 -20.38
CA GLU A 227 -20.73 -5.05 -21.54
C GLU A 227 -20.98 -6.41 -22.22
N ASP A 228 -20.86 -6.42 -23.54
CA ASP A 228 -20.95 -7.65 -24.34
C ASP A 228 -19.62 -8.42 -24.29
N GLU A 229 -19.69 -9.75 -24.20
CA GLU A 229 -18.49 -10.60 -24.08
C GLU A 229 -17.60 -10.55 -25.35
N SER A 230 -18.11 -10.07 -26.49
CA SER A 230 -17.30 -9.88 -27.70
C SER A 230 -16.11 -8.94 -27.52
N VAL A 231 -16.14 -8.04 -26.53
CA VAL A 231 -15.00 -7.17 -26.20
C VAL A 231 -13.77 -7.95 -25.72
N LEU A 232 -13.97 -9.18 -25.24
CA LEU A 232 -12.90 -10.09 -24.83
C LEU A 232 -12.15 -10.66 -26.05
N GLY A 233 -12.83 -10.76 -27.20
CA GLY A 233 -12.28 -11.34 -28.43
C GLY A 233 -11.76 -12.77 -28.20
N THR A 234 -10.49 -13.00 -28.50
CA THR A 234 -9.81 -14.30 -28.32
C THR A 234 -9.30 -14.55 -26.89
N ARG A 235 -9.50 -13.60 -25.97
CA ARG A 235 -8.98 -13.63 -24.59
C ARG A 235 -10.02 -14.12 -23.57
N THR A 236 -11.00 -14.87 -24.04
CA THR A 236 -12.01 -15.50 -23.21
C THR A 236 -11.41 -16.68 -22.45
N VAL A 237 -11.56 -16.66 -21.13
CA VAL A 237 -11.16 -17.73 -20.22
C VAL A 237 -12.43 -18.22 -19.52
N PRO A 238 -12.99 -19.37 -19.95
CA PRO A 238 -14.24 -19.88 -19.42
C PRO A 238 -14.23 -19.98 -17.89
N GLY A 239 -15.27 -19.46 -17.24
CA GLY A 239 -15.41 -19.48 -15.78
C GLY A 239 -14.68 -18.36 -15.03
N PHE A 240 -13.78 -17.61 -15.68
CA PHE A 240 -13.06 -16.48 -15.07
C PHE A 240 -13.63 -15.13 -15.48
N ASN A 241 -13.75 -14.88 -16.79
CA ASN A 241 -14.22 -13.61 -17.36
C ASN A 241 -15.49 -13.75 -18.21
N THR A 242 -16.14 -14.91 -18.18
CA THR A 242 -17.43 -15.17 -18.83
C THR A 242 -18.56 -15.19 -17.81
N LYS A 243 -19.79 -14.86 -18.23
CA LYS A 243 -21.01 -14.95 -17.40
C LYS A 243 -21.32 -16.38 -16.95
N LYS A 244 -20.93 -17.37 -17.75
CA LYS A 244 -21.07 -18.78 -17.40
C LYS A 244 -19.99 -19.19 -16.40
N LEU A 245 -20.43 -19.71 -15.26
CA LEU A 245 -19.59 -20.37 -14.28
C LEU A 245 -19.08 -21.70 -14.86
N ASN A 246 -17.84 -22.06 -14.55
CA ASN A 246 -17.35 -23.41 -14.84
C ASN A 246 -18.15 -24.41 -13.97
N ALA A 247 -18.36 -25.65 -14.46
CA ALA A 247 -19.17 -26.65 -13.76
C ALA A 247 -18.65 -27.00 -12.35
N ASN A 248 -17.37 -26.74 -12.09
CA ASN A 248 -16.70 -27.05 -10.84
C ASN A 248 -16.80 -25.94 -9.78
N HIS A 249 -17.16 -24.72 -10.18
CA HIS A 249 -17.20 -23.57 -9.27
C HIS A 249 -18.62 -23.31 -8.75
N LYS A 250 -18.74 -22.82 -7.52
CA LYS A 250 -20.02 -22.39 -6.93
C LYS A 250 -20.17 -20.88 -6.84
N LEU A 251 -19.04 -20.16 -6.86
CA LEU A 251 -18.98 -18.72 -6.70
C LEU A 251 -18.25 -18.09 -7.89
N PRO A 252 -18.76 -16.99 -8.49
CA PRO A 252 -18.04 -16.30 -9.55
C PRO A 252 -16.68 -15.77 -9.07
N PHE A 253 -15.65 -15.86 -9.91
CA PHE A 253 -14.28 -15.46 -9.58
C PHE A 253 -14.17 -14.11 -8.86
N LYS A 254 -14.77 -13.04 -9.41
CA LYS A 254 -14.73 -11.69 -8.81
C LYS A 254 -15.33 -11.65 -7.41
N TYR A 255 -16.45 -12.35 -7.22
CA TYR A 255 -17.11 -12.46 -5.92
C TYR A 255 -16.27 -13.27 -4.93
N THR A 256 -15.61 -14.33 -5.40
CA THR A 256 -14.70 -15.12 -4.58
C THR A 256 -13.51 -14.31 -4.10
N VAL A 257 -12.91 -13.46 -4.95
CA VAL A 257 -11.80 -12.56 -4.57
C VAL A 257 -12.24 -11.56 -3.51
N ASP A 258 -13.39 -10.89 -3.72
CA ASP A 258 -13.95 -9.91 -2.80
C ASP A 258 -14.26 -10.52 -1.42
N LEU A 259 -14.98 -11.65 -1.42
CA LEU A 259 -15.30 -12.40 -0.19
C LEU A 259 -14.04 -12.88 0.54
N PHE A 260 -13.06 -13.40 -0.20
CA PHE A 260 -11.80 -13.86 0.37
C PHE A 260 -11.05 -12.72 1.05
N GLN A 261 -10.99 -11.54 0.43
CA GLN A 261 -10.33 -10.37 1.00
C GLN A 261 -10.96 -9.92 2.31
N ASP A 262 -12.29 -9.89 2.39
CA ASP A 262 -13.00 -9.51 3.61
C ASP A 262 -12.75 -10.47 4.77
N CYS A 263 -12.43 -11.73 4.47
CA CYS A 263 -12.18 -12.75 5.48
C CYS A 263 -10.73 -13.19 5.64
N PHE A 264 -9.81 -12.63 4.86
CA PHE A 264 -8.42 -13.11 4.75
C PHE A 264 -7.72 -13.24 6.11
N LEU A 265 -7.89 -12.26 7.00
CA LEU A 265 -7.27 -12.30 8.33
C LEU A 265 -7.74 -13.51 9.16
N TRP A 266 -8.98 -13.96 8.99
CA TRP A 266 -9.48 -15.16 9.65
C TRP A 266 -8.85 -16.42 9.08
N VAL A 267 -8.73 -16.52 7.76
CA VAL A 267 -8.05 -17.63 7.06
C VAL A 267 -6.59 -17.75 7.52
N ALA A 268 -5.92 -16.61 7.69
CA ALA A 268 -4.51 -16.59 7.99
C ALA A 268 -4.17 -16.82 9.47
N VAL A 269 -5.10 -16.54 10.39
CA VAL A 269 -4.90 -16.71 11.83
C VAL A 269 -5.48 -18.03 12.35
N LEU A 270 -6.61 -18.48 11.81
CA LEU A 270 -7.28 -19.69 12.28
C LEU A 270 -6.88 -20.91 11.44
N PRO A 271 -6.57 -22.05 12.07
CA PRO A 271 -6.35 -23.29 11.33
C PRO A 271 -7.59 -23.68 10.50
N MET A 272 -7.40 -24.09 9.25
CA MET A 272 -8.51 -24.45 8.34
C MET A 272 -9.42 -25.56 8.88
N TRP A 273 -8.87 -26.50 9.67
CA TRP A 273 -9.69 -27.54 10.32
C TRP A 273 -10.68 -26.96 11.33
N LEU A 274 -10.33 -25.87 12.01
CA LEU A 274 -11.19 -25.19 12.97
C LEU A 274 -12.30 -24.43 12.26
N ILE A 275 -11.95 -23.67 11.21
CA ILE A 275 -12.93 -22.94 10.38
C ILE A 275 -13.97 -23.92 9.81
N LYS A 276 -13.51 -25.07 9.29
CA LYS A 276 -14.37 -26.13 8.75
C LYS A 276 -15.34 -26.73 9.79
N MET A 277 -14.90 -26.85 11.05
CA MET A 277 -15.70 -27.44 12.12
C MET A 277 -16.77 -26.49 12.67
N LEU A 278 -16.58 -25.18 12.54
CA LEU A 278 -17.54 -24.19 13.05
C LEU A 278 -18.76 -24.09 12.11
N PRO A 279 -19.99 -24.36 12.60
CA PRO A 279 -21.18 -24.45 11.76
C PRO A 279 -21.83 -23.08 11.45
N MET A 280 -21.08 -21.98 11.51
CA MET A 280 -21.61 -20.64 11.24
C MET A 280 -21.60 -20.36 9.74
N LYS A 281 -22.60 -19.63 9.23
CA LYS A 281 -22.67 -19.23 7.81
C LYS A 281 -21.39 -18.53 7.37
N ILE A 282 -20.88 -17.61 8.19
CA ILE A 282 -19.63 -16.88 7.95
C ILE A 282 -18.47 -17.86 7.80
N THR A 283 -18.27 -18.82 8.71
CA THR A 283 -17.13 -19.76 8.62
C THR A 283 -17.22 -20.68 7.41
N GLN A 284 -18.43 -21.02 6.96
CA GLN A 284 -18.64 -21.77 5.73
C GLN A 284 -18.30 -20.94 4.48
N GLU A 285 -18.69 -19.66 4.45
CA GLU A 285 -18.34 -18.73 3.36
C GLU A 285 -16.82 -18.49 3.30
N ILE A 286 -16.16 -18.36 4.45
CA ILE A 286 -14.70 -18.26 4.57
C ILE A 286 -14.04 -19.51 3.99
N TYR A 287 -14.46 -20.69 4.44
CA TYR A 287 -13.89 -21.95 3.96
C TYR A 287 -14.11 -22.16 2.45
N ALA A 288 -15.31 -21.84 1.96
CA ALA A 288 -15.65 -21.93 0.54
C ALA A 288 -14.81 -20.97 -0.30
N SER A 289 -14.68 -19.70 0.09
CA SER A 289 -13.89 -18.71 -0.64
C SER A 289 -12.41 -19.09 -0.72
N PHE A 290 -11.83 -19.63 0.35
CA PHE A 290 -10.45 -20.11 0.36
C PHE A 290 -10.22 -21.24 -0.64
N LEU A 291 -11.12 -22.22 -0.70
CA LEU A 291 -11.00 -23.35 -1.63
C LEU A 291 -11.24 -22.90 -3.07
N GLU A 292 -12.34 -22.20 -3.34
CA GLU A 292 -12.70 -21.74 -4.68
C GLU A 292 -11.59 -20.86 -5.27
N LEU A 293 -11.00 -19.95 -4.48
CA LEU A 293 -9.91 -19.10 -4.95
C LEU A 293 -8.63 -19.91 -5.27
N SER A 294 -8.33 -20.94 -4.46
CA SER A 294 -7.23 -21.87 -4.77
C SER A 294 -7.46 -22.57 -6.10
N ASP A 295 -8.66 -23.12 -6.29
CA ASP A 295 -9.04 -23.86 -7.48
C ASP A 295 -8.97 -22.95 -8.71
N TYR A 296 -9.45 -21.71 -8.61
CA TYR A 296 -9.30 -20.71 -9.67
C TYR A 296 -7.83 -20.46 -10.04
N PHE A 297 -6.92 -20.31 -9.09
CA PHE A 297 -5.51 -20.13 -9.45
C PHE A 297 -4.90 -21.38 -10.11
N VAL A 298 -5.24 -22.57 -9.62
CA VAL A 298 -4.75 -23.83 -10.21
C VAL A 298 -5.29 -24.00 -11.64
N GLU A 299 -6.59 -23.81 -11.85
CA GLU A 299 -7.22 -23.88 -13.17
C GLU A 299 -6.61 -22.86 -14.15
N LEU A 300 -6.31 -21.65 -13.66
CA LEU A 300 -5.68 -20.62 -14.49
C LEU A 300 -4.25 -21.02 -14.90
N VAL A 301 -3.46 -21.57 -13.96
CA VAL A 301 -2.11 -22.09 -14.24
C VAL A 301 -2.18 -23.23 -15.26
N GLU A 302 -3.11 -24.18 -15.09
CA GLU A 302 -3.32 -25.28 -16.03
C GLU A 302 -3.74 -24.79 -17.42
N TYR A 303 -4.67 -23.84 -17.48
CA TYR A 303 -5.13 -23.25 -18.72
C TYR A 303 -3.97 -22.61 -19.49
N LYS A 304 -3.12 -21.84 -18.80
CA LYS A 304 -1.94 -21.20 -19.40
C LYS A 304 -0.89 -22.21 -19.83
N PHE A 305 -0.66 -23.25 -19.03
CA PHE A 305 0.27 -24.33 -19.36
C PHE A 305 -0.12 -25.04 -20.67
N LYS A 306 -1.40 -25.44 -20.79
CA LYS A 306 -1.92 -26.11 -22.00
C LYS A 306 -1.72 -25.25 -23.26
N ARG A 307 -1.95 -23.93 -23.18
CA ARG A 307 -1.75 -23.02 -24.33
C ARG A 307 -0.29 -22.86 -24.74
N LEU A 308 0.63 -22.91 -23.76
CA LEU A 308 2.07 -22.90 -24.05
C LEU A 308 2.50 -24.18 -24.78
N GLU A 309 1.97 -25.35 -24.38
CA GLU A 309 2.25 -26.63 -25.06
C GLU A 309 1.72 -26.67 -26.50
N THR A 310 0.55 -26.10 -26.76
CA THR A 310 -0.03 -26.06 -28.11
C THR A 310 0.62 -25.01 -29.03
N GLY A 311 1.59 -24.24 -28.54
CA GLY A 311 2.25 -23.16 -29.28
C GLY A 311 1.38 -21.91 -29.49
N GLU A 312 0.18 -21.88 -28.89
CA GLU A 312 -0.67 -20.69 -28.86
C GLU A 312 -0.05 -19.64 -27.94
N THR A 313 0.73 -18.75 -28.55
CA THR A 313 1.27 -17.59 -27.83
C THR A 313 0.36 -16.39 -28.05
N ASP A 314 -0.27 -15.93 -26.97
CA ASP A 314 -0.84 -14.57 -26.96
C ASP A 314 0.33 -13.58 -27.06
N THR A 315 0.53 -13.06 -28.27
CA THR A 315 1.59 -12.10 -28.59
C THR A 315 1.36 -10.75 -27.93
N ARG A 316 0.16 -10.50 -27.41
CA ARG A 316 -0.22 -9.25 -26.76
C ARG A 316 0.04 -9.25 -25.25
N THR A 317 0.15 -10.42 -24.58
CA THR A 317 0.32 -10.46 -23.11
C THR A 317 1.73 -10.83 -22.67
N MET A 318 2.39 -9.94 -21.91
CA MET A 318 3.51 -10.30 -21.03
C MET A 318 2.97 -10.72 -19.66
N ASP A 319 2.27 -11.86 -19.67
CA ASP A 319 1.59 -12.46 -18.53
C ASP A 319 2.58 -12.90 -17.44
N ILE A 320 2.33 -12.49 -16.20
CA ILE A 320 3.11 -12.88 -15.02
C ILE A 320 3.13 -14.40 -14.84
N LEU A 321 2.05 -15.08 -15.25
CA LEU A 321 1.99 -16.54 -15.21
C LEU A 321 2.88 -17.20 -16.26
N LYS A 322 3.22 -16.55 -17.37
CA LYS A 322 4.02 -17.21 -18.42
C LYS A 322 5.42 -17.60 -17.93
N PRO A 323 6.22 -16.74 -17.27
CA PRO A 323 7.47 -17.16 -16.65
C PRO A 323 7.30 -18.16 -15.51
N LEU A 324 6.24 -18.00 -14.69
CA LEU A 324 5.94 -18.92 -13.59
C LEU A 324 5.64 -20.34 -14.09
N VAL A 325 4.79 -20.47 -15.10
CA VAL A 325 4.39 -21.72 -15.75
C VAL A 325 5.55 -22.34 -16.52
N SER A 326 6.40 -21.52 -17.14
CA SER A 326 7.62 -22.00 -17.82
C SER A 326 8.68 -22.52 -16.83
N ALA A 327 8.64 -22.05 -15.59
CA ALA A 327 9.47 -22.53 -14.49
C ALA A 327 8.82 -23.71 -13.72
N LEU A 328 7.62 -24.15 -14.11
CA LEU A 328 6.96 -25.28 -13.49
C LEU A 328 7.81 -26.53 -13.63
N ASN A 329 8.08 -27.16 -12.50
CA ASN A 329 9.01 -28.27 -12.39
C ASN A 329 8.33 -29.62 -12.72
N THR A 330 7.95 -29.89 -13.98
CA THR A 330 7.40 -31.23 -14.32
C THR A 330 7.83 -31.72 -15.70
N SER A 331 8.50 -32.89 -15.72
CA SER A 331 8.06 -33.98 -16.61
C SER A 331 6.75 -34.57 -16.04
N PRO A 332 5.88 -35.19 -16.86
CA PRO A 332 4.43 -35.03 -16.78
C PRO A 332 3.79 -35.80 -15.61
N GLY A 333 2.87 -35.15 -14.90
CA GLY A 333 1.95 -35.76 -13.93
C GLY A 333 1.79 -34.93 -12.65
N PHE A 334 0.59 -34.40 -12.42
CA PHE A 334 0.20 -33.59 -11.25
C PHE A 334 0.27 -34.35 -9.90
N ASP A 335 0.60 -35.64 -9.88
CA ASP A 335 0.59 -36.52 -8.69
C ASP A 335 1.95 -37.17 -8.32
N GLN A 336 3.06 -36.83 -9.00
CA GLN A 336 4.37 -37.42 -8.65
C GLN A 336 5.26 -36.41 -7.93
N LYS A 337 5.78 -36.80 -6.75
CA LYS A 337 6.85 -36.06 -6.07
C LYS A 337 8.04 -35.93 -7.03
N PRO A 338 8.60 -34.72 -7.23
CA PRO A 338 9.72 -34.53 -8.14
C PRO A 338 10.93 -35.36 -7.67
N VAL A 339 11.53 -36.09 -8.60
CA VAL A 339 12.67 -37.00 -8.36
C VAL A 339 13.98 -36.23 -8.13
N SER A 340 14.02 -34.93 -8.45
CA SER A 340 15.08 -33.99 -8.06
C SER A 340 14.64 -32.53 -8.32
N GLU A 341 15.05 -31.59 -7.46
CA GLU A 341 14.87 -30.16 -7.69
C GLU A 341 15.84 -29.69 -8.80
N LYS A 342 15.34 -29.45 -10.02
CA LYS A 342 16.12 -28.71 -11.02
C LYS A 342 16.34 -27.28 -10.54
N MET A 343 17.60 -26.83 -10.50
CA MET A 343 17.97 -25.46 -10.15
C MET A 343 17.25 -24.47 -11.08
N GLY A 344 16.37 -23.63 -10.51
CA GLY A 344 15.63 -22.60 -11.26
C GLY A 344 14.15 -22.89 -11.56
N SER A 345 13.55 -23.88 -10.89
CA SER A 345 12.14 -24.26 -11.06
C SER A 345 11.30 -23.92 -9.82
N LEU A 346 9.97 -23.87 -9.95
CA LEU A 346 9.01 -23.67 -8.84
C LEU A 346 8.03 -24.86 -8.74
N SER A 347 7.57 -25.16 -7.53
CA SER A 347 6.44 -26.08 -7.32
C SER A 347 5.12 -25.41 -7.73
N LEU A 348 4.06 -26.22 -7.91
CA LEU A 348 2.72 -25.69 -8.14
C LEU A 348 2.25 -24.79 -6.99
N SER A 349 2.51 -25.17 -5.74
CA SER A 349 2.17 -24.34 -4.57
C SER A 349 2.95 -23.01 -4.55
N GLU A 350 4.22 -23.01 -4.97
CA GLU A 350 4.99 -21.79 -5.11
C GLU A 350 4.45 -20.89 -6.23
N ILE A 351 4.03 -21.47 -7.35
CA ILE A 351 3.41 -20.72 -8.46
C ILE A 351 2.08 -20.11 -8.02
N THR A 352 1.19 -20.91 -7.43
CA THR A 352 -0.10 -20.45 -6.88
C THR A 352 0.11 -19.39 -5.80
N GLY A 353 1.10 -19.57 -4.91
CA GLY A 353 1.47 -18.58 -3.89
C GLY A 353 1.98 -17.27 -4.49
N ASN A 354 2.77 -17.31 -5.57
CA ASN A 354 3.20 -16.10 -6.26
C ASN A 354 2.06 -15.43 -7.05
N ALA A 355 1.19 -16.20 -7.70
CA ALA A 355 0.00 -15.68 -8.38
C ALA A 355 -0.92 -14.96 -7.39
N PHE A 356 -1.20 -15.60 -6.24
CA PHE A 356 -1.98 -15.01 -5.17
C PHE A 356 -1.36 -13.72 -4.63
N VAL A 357 -0.07 -13.72 -4.24
CA VAL A 357 0.53 -12.53 -3.63
C VAL A 357 0.61 -11.35 -4.61
N VAL A 358 0.79 -11.62 -5.91
CA VAL A 358 0.77 -10.59 -6.94
C VAL A 358 -0.63 -10.00 -7.13
N LEU A 359 -1.66 -10.84 -7.23
CA LEU A 359 -3.05 -10.38 -7.31
C LEU A 359 -3.41 -9.55 -6.08
N PHE A 360 -3.15 -10.10 -4.89
CA PHE A 360 -3.55 -9.54 -3.61
C PHE A 360 -2.82 -8.21 -3.31
N ALA A 361 -1.49 -8.19 -3.43
CA ALA A 361 -0.71 -6.98 -3.14
C ALA A 361 -0.90 -5.89 -4.21
N GLY A 362 -1.18 -6.28 -5.45
CA GLY A 362 -1.28 -5.35 -6.58
C GLY A 362 -2.58 -4.57 -6.65
N HIS A 363 -3.74 -5.20 -6.43
CA HIS A 363 -5.02 -4.52 -6.64
C HIS A 363 -5.45 -3.66 -5.44
N GLU A 364 -5.37 -4.15 -4.20
CA GLU A 364 -5.89 -3.41 -3.03
C GLU A 364 -5.08 -2.13 -2.77
N THR A 365 -3.76 -2.17 -2.99
CA THR A 365 -2.89 -1.00 -2.80
C THR A 365 -3.17 0.10 -3.83
N SER A 366 -3.25 -0.23 -5.12
CA SER A 366 -3.63 0.71 -6.19
C SER A 366 -5.03 1.28 -5.97
N ALA A 367 -6.01 0.43 -5.63
CA ALA A 367 -7.39 0.82 -5.38
C ALA A 367 -7.52 1.87 -4.27
N ASN A 368 -6.82 1.68 -3.15
CA ASN A 368 -6.84 2.64 -2.04
C ASN A 368 -6.26 3.99 -2.45
N ILE A 369 -5.19 4.01 -3.24
CA ILE A 369 -4.60 5.26 -3.72
C ILE A 369 -5.51 5.96 -4.72
N LEU A 370 -6.12 5.23 -5.66
CA LEU A 370 -7.14 5.79 -6.56
C LEU A 370 -8.28 6.41 -5.78
N HIS A 371 -8.82 5.67 -4.79
CA HIS A 371 -9.89 6.16 -3.93
C HIS A 371 -9.51 7.45 -3.19
N PHE A 372 -8.36 7.50 -2.51
CA PHE A 372 -7.92 8.70 -1.81
C PHE A 372 -7.56 9.86 -2.75
N CYS A 373 -7.05 9.60 -3.96
CA CYS A 373 -6.89 10.64 -4.98
C CYS A 373 -8.23 11.30 -5.34
N MET A 374 -9.30 10.51 -5.54
CA MET A 374 -10.64 11.05 -5.84
C MET A 374 -11.15 11.92 -4.70
N VAL A 375 -11.04 11.44 -3.46
CA VAL A 375 -11.46 12.17 -2.26
C VAL A 375 -10.65 13.46 -2.08
N PHE A 376 -9.32 13.39 -2.16
CA PHE A 376 -8.47 14.56 -1.97
C PHE A 376 -8.67 15.61 -3.08
N LEU A 377 -8.87 15.20 -4.32
CA LEU A 377 -9.17 16.13 -5.41
C LEU A 377 -10.56 16.77 -5.26
N ALA A 378 -11.55 16.04 -4.74
CA ALA A 378 -12.86 16.61 -4.39
C ALA A 378 -12.73 17.66 -3.28
N MET A 379 -11.88 17.38 -2.29
CA MET A 379 -11.54 18.29 -1.19
C MET A 379 -10.55 19.40 -1.58
N ASN A 380 -9.94 19.38 -2.77
CA ASN A 380 -8.90 20.35 -3.17
C ASN A 380 -9.10 20.77 -4.62
N ARG A 381 -10.16 21.55 -4.82
CA ARG A 381 -10.64 21.99 -6.14
C ARG A 381 -9.60 22.79 -6.93
N THR A 382 -8.77 23.59 -6.26
CA THR A 382 -7.70 24.33 -6.94
C THR A 382 -6.68 23.39 -7.58
N SER A 383 -6.23 22.38 -6.83
CA SER A 383 -5.33 21.35 -7.35
C SER A 383 -6.00 20.52 -8.46
N GLN A 384 -7.30 20.25 -8.35
CA GLN A 384 -8.07 19.60 -9.42
C GLN A 384 -8.09 20.41 -10.72
N ARG A 385 -8.27 21.74 -10.66
CA ARG A 385 -8.20 22.60 -11.85
C ARG A 385 -6.82 22.62 -12.49
N LEU A 386 -5.75 22.61 -11.68
CA LEU A 386 -4.37 22.49 -12.20
C LEU A 386 -4.15 21.13 -12.88
N LEU A 387 -4.69 20.06 -12.29
CA LEU A 387 -4.67 18.72 -12.89
C LEU A 387 -5.43 18.68 -14.23
N HIS A 388 -6.59 19.33 -14.32
CA HIS A 388 -7.32 19.48 -15.59
C HIS A 388 -6.53 20.26 -16.64
N ALA A 389 -5.89 21.36 -16.25
CA ALA A 389 -5.09 22.17 -17.17
C ALA A 389 -3.90 21.36 -17.75
N ASP A 390 -3.24 20.55 -16.93
CA ASP A 390 -2.16 19.68 -17.39
C ASP A 390 -2.68 18.58 -18.33
N ILE A 391 -3.82 17.96 -18.03
CA ILE A 391 -4.47 16.97 -18.92
C ILE A 391 -4.79 17.62 -20.28
N ASP A 392 -5.42 18.79 -20.27
CA ASP A 392 -5.79 19.51 -21.50
C ASP A 392 -4.55 19.85 -22.34
N HIS A 393 -3.44 20.24 -21.70
CA HIS A 393 -2.19 20.53 -22.38
C HIS A 393 -1.54 19.27 -22.98
N ILE A 394 -1.64 18.12 -22.31
CA ILE A 394 -0.92 16.91 -22.70
C ILE A 394 -1.68 16.11 -23.77
N VAL A 395 -2.96 15.86 -23.54
CA VAL A 395 -3.82 14.98 -24.35
C VAL A 395 -5.00 15.73 -25.00
N GLY A 396 -5.32 16.93 -24.54
CA GLY A 396 -6.46 17.71 -25.05
C GLY A 396 -7.76 16.92 -24.99
N LYS A 397 -8.51 16.94 -26.09
CA LYS A 397 -9.79 16.21 -26.26
C LYS A 397 -9.65 14.90 -27.04
N SER A 398 -8.43 14.39 -27.21
CA SER A 398 -8.22 13.11 -27.90
C SER A 398 -8.89 11.97 -27.12
N ASN A 399 -9.49 11.01 -27.82
CA ASN A 399 -10.14 9.87 -27.16
C ASN A 399 -9.08 9.07 -26.36
N PRO A 400 -9.31 8.79 -25.06
CA PRO A 400 -8.38 8.00 -24.24
C PRO A 400 -7.93 6.69 -24.87
N SER A 401 -8.82 6.01 -25.60
CA SER A 401 -8.51 4.73 -26.27
C SER A 401 -7.47 4.86 -27.39
N THR A 402 -7.12 6.08 -27.81
CA THR A 402 -6.07 6.36 -28.80
C THR A 402 -4.71 6.68 -28.17
N TRP A 403 -4.66 6.86 -26.84
CA TRP A 403 -3.41 7.17 -26.15
C TRP A 403 -2.47 5.98 -26.13
N THR A 404 -1.19 6.23 -26.36
CA THR A 404 -0.14 5.21 -26.23
C THR A 404 0.69 5.43 -24.99
N TYR A 405 1.14 4.34 -24.38
CA TYR A 405 2.04 4.36 -23.23
C TYR A 405 3.31 5.17 -23.51
N ALA A 406 3.94 4.93 -24.67
CA ALA A 406 5.22 5.54 -25.04
C ALA A 406 5.14 7.06 -25.16
N GLU A 407 4.05 7.60 -25.70
CA GLU A 407 3.92 9.04 -25.97
C GLU A 407 3.33 9.80 -24.77
N THR A 408 2.45 9.15 -24.01
CA THR A 408 1.54 9.84 -23.09
C THR A 408 1.97 9.68 -21.64
N MET A 409 2.39 8.47 -21.23
CA MET A 409 2.57 8.12 -19.82
C MET A 409 3.59 9.03 -19.12
N ASN A 410 4.73 9.31 -19.75
CA ASN A 410 5.77 10.14 -19.14
C ASN A 410 5.36 11.60 -18.97
N ARG A 411 4.61 12.14 -19.93
CA ARG A 411 4.11 13.51 -19.86
C ARG A 411 3.08 13.64 -18.76
N LEU A 412 2.13 12.69 -18.69
CA LEU A 412 1.12 12.64 -17.62
C LEU A 412 1.74 12.44 -16.24
N PHE A 413 2.70 11.52 -16.10
CA PHE A 413 3.34 11.29 -14.80
C PHE A 413 4.17 12.50 -14.33
N ASN A 414 4.81 13.24 -15.23
CA ASN A 414 5.57 14.45 -14.88
C ASN A 414 4.69 15.71 -14.83
N SER A 415 3.43 15.57 -14.42
CA SER A 415 2.44 16.65 -14.30
C SER A 415 1.77 16.63 -12.93
N MET A 416 0.73 17.45 -12.74
CA MET A 416 -0.15 17.41 -11.57
C MET A 416 -0.74 16.02 -11.27
N ILE A 417 -0.82 15.11 -12.25
CA ILE A 417 -1.29 13.73 -12.01
C ILE A 417 -0.28 12.97 -11.16
N GLY A 418 1.00 12.92 -11.54
CA GLY A 418 2.02 12.26 -10.75
C GLY A 418 2.30 12.98 -9.43
N ALA A 419 2.15 14.31 -9.41
CA ALA A 419 2.19 15.10 -8.18
C ALA A 419 1.07 14.73 -7.20
N THR A 420 -0.17 14.59 -7.69
CA THR A 420 -1.35 14.10 -6.94
C THR A 420 -1.09 12.69 -6.41
N GLN A 421 -0.63 11.78 -7.27
CA GLN A 421 -0.32 10.42 -6.85
C GLN A 421 0.75 10.39 -5.74
N ASN A 422 1.86 11.11 -5.90
CA ASN A 422 2.94 11.11 -4.91
C ASN A 422 2.48 11.73 -3.59
N GLU A 423 1.65 12.77 -3.65
CA GLU A 423 1.10 13.39 -2.45
C GLU A 423 0.11 12.50 -1.71
N THR A 424 -0.77 11.80 -2.44
CA THR A 424 -1.65 10.79 -1.85
C THR A 424 -0.84 9.67 -1.22
N LEU A 425 0.21 9.17 -1.87
CA LEU A 425 1.12 8.16 -1.31
C LEU A 425 1.86 8.65 -0.06
N ARG A 426 2.20 9.95 0.02
CA ARG A 426 2.86 10.55 1.18
C ARG A 426 1.92 10.65 2.38
N LEU A 427 0.67 11.04 2.14
CA LEU A 427 -0.33 11.22 3.20
C LEU A 427 -0.99 9.91 3.63
N MET A 428 -1.35 9.06 2.67
CA MET A 428 -2.10 7.82 2.86
C MET A 428 -1.35 6.63 2.22
N PRO A 429 -0.11 6.30 2.66
CA PRO A 429 0.61 5.15 2.14
C PRO A 429 -0.13 3.85 2.49
N PRO A 430 -0.30 2.90 1.55
CA PRO A 430 -0.96 1.63 1.86
C PRO A 430 -0.20 0.84 2.92
N VAL A 431 1.13 0.99 2.96
CA VAL A 431 2.03 0.41 3.96
C VAL A 431 2.63 1.53 4.81
N VAL A 432 2.18 1.62 6.06
CA VAL A 432 2.62 2.68 7.02
C VAL A 432 4.02 2.42 7.60
N SER A 433 4.53 1.21 7.42
CA SER A 433 5.80 0.79 7.99
C SER A 433 6.48 -0.32 7.23
N ILE A 434 7.80 -0.21 7.09
CA ILE A 434 8.64 -1.25 6.47
C ILE A 434 9.54 -1.88 7.54
N PRO A 435 9.27 -3.14 7.94
CA PRO A 435 10.03 -3.79 9.00
C PRO A 435 11.31 -4.46 8.48
N LYS A 436 12.37 -4.38 9.29
CA LYS A 436 13.69 -4.99 9.08
C LYS A 436 14.21 -5.56 10.39
N HIS A 437 15.22 -6.43 10.35
CA HIS A 437 15.90 -6.87 11.55
C HIS A 437 17.35 -7.26 11.28
N THR A 438 18.19 -7.20 12.32
CA THR A 438 19.52 -7.81 12.31
C THR A 438 19.45 -9.25 12.82
N LEU A 439 20.37 -10.11 12.37
CA LEU A 439 20.51 -11.47 12.91
C LEU A 439 20.81 -11.43 14.41
N SER A 440 20.27 -12.39 15.18
CA SER A 440 20.60 -12.53 16.60
C SER A 440 22.04 -13.03 16.79
N GLU A 441 22.64 -12.75 17.95
CA GLU A 441 23.98 -13.27 18.31
C GLU A 441 24.05 -14.80 18.19
N GLU A 442 23.00 -15.50 18.63
CA GLU A 442 22.88 -16.96 18.54
C GLU A 442 22.91 -17.48 17.10
N LYS A 443 22.50 -16.66 16.13
CA LYS A 443 22.52 -16.95 14.69
C LYS A 443 23.72 -16.31 13.98
N GLY A 444 24.74 -15.87 14.72
CA GLY A 444 25.96 -15.28 14.18
C GLY A 444 25.84 -13.79 13.81
N GLY A 445 24.79 -13.10 14.27
CA GLY A 445 24.64 -11.67 14.04
C GLY A 445 25.66 -10.82 14.80
N THR A 446 26.10 -9.75 14.17
CA THR A 446 27.10 -8.81 14.72
C THR A 446 26.53 -7.39 14.81
N MET A 447 27.20 -6.54 15.61
CA MET A 447 26.88 -5.12 15.71
C MET A 447 27.05 -4.45 14.35
N GLN A 448 25.99 -3.81 13.84
CA GLN A 448 26.04 -3.05 12.60
C GLN A 448 26.27 -1.57 12.89
N THR A 449 26.95 -0.86 11.99
CA THR A 449 27.12 0.60 12.09
C THR A 449 26.36 1.29 10.97
N VAL A 450 25.62 2.34 11.29
CA VAL A 450 24.88 3.20 10.35
C VAL A 450 25.30 4.64 10.63
N THR A 451 25.82 5.35 9.65
CA THR A 451 26.14 6.77 9.80
C THR A 451 24.89 7.60 9.54
N VAL A 452 24.58 8.54 10.45
CA VAL A 452 23.48 9.51 10.29
C VAL A 452 23.98 10.88 10.72
N ASN A 453 23.89 11.88 9.85
CA ASN A 453 24.41 13.23 10.07
C ASN A 453 25.88 13.25 10.53
N GLY A 454 26.70 12.32 10.00
CA GLY A 454 28.10 12.15 10.39
C GLY A 454 28.34 11.40 11.71
N GLU A 455 27.30 11.03 12.45
CA GLU A 455 27.40 10.24 13.68
C GLU A 455 27.26 8.74 13.38
N ALA A 456 28.15 7.92 13.95
CA ALA A 456 28.08 6.47 13.85
C ALA A 456 27.09 5.88 14.88
N LEU A 457 25.89 5.56 14.43
CA LEU A 457 24.88 4.84 15.19
C LEU A 457 25.17 3.33 15.12
N ARG A 458 25.27 2.67 16.27
CA ARG A 458 25.54 1.23 16.34
C ARG A 458 24.23 0.47 16.61
N VAL A 459 23.85 -0.41 15.69
CA VAL A 459 22.64 -1.24 15.76
C VAL A 459 23.02 -2.64 16.29
N PRO A 460 22.52 -3.04 17.47
CA PRO A 460 22.81 -4.34 18.04
C PRO A 460 22.28 -5.52 17.21
N PRO A 461 22.88 -6.71 17.34
CA PRO A 461 22.30 -7.95 16.80
C PRO A 461 20.92 -8.25 17.41
N GLY A 462 20.05 -8.90 16.63
CA GLY A 462 18.68 -9.24 17.03
C GLY A 462 17.73 -8.04 17.19
N THR A 463 18.11 -6.88 16.66
CA THR A 463 17.31 -5.65 16.76
C THR A 463 16.28 -5.61 15.66
N PHE A 464 15.00 -5.41 16.03
CA PHE A 464 13.94 -5.13 15.07
C PHE A 464 13.97 -3.64 14.69
N ILE A 465 13.69 -3.33 13.44
CA ILE A 465 13.77 -1.97 12.89
C ILE A 465 12.48 -1.69 12.14
N HIS A 466 11.94 -0.50 12.34
CA HIS A 466 10.69 -0.04 11.76
C HIS A 466 10.92 1.31 11.11
N MET A 467 10.88 1.32 9.79
CA MET A 467 10.96 2.54 9.01
C MET A 467 9.55 3.12 8.90
N ASP A 468 9.31 4.22 9.62
CA ASP A 468 8.02 4.88 9.73
C ASP A 468 7.77 5.73 8.46
N THR A 469 6.96 5.21 7.54
CA THR A 469 6.71 5.89 6.26
C THR A 469 5.85 7.14 6.44
N ILE A 470 4.95 7.12 7.43
CA ILE A 470 4.07 8.23 7.79
C ILE A 470 4.88 9.39 8.38
N GLY A 471 5.73 9.09 9.36
CA GLY A 471 6.57 10.06 10.04
C GLY A 471 7.65 10.62 9.12
N THR A 472 8.27 9.77 8.31
CA THR A 472 9.25 10.24 7.32
C THR A 472 8.59 11.16 6.29
N GLY A 473 7.38 10.82 5.83
CA GLY A 473 6.56 11.60 4.89
C GLY A 473 6.06 12.95 5.42
N ARG A 474 6.11 13.16 6.74
CA ARG A 474 5.66 14.40 7.41
C ARG A 474 6.79 15.14 8.11
N ASP A 475 8.03 14.76 7.83
CA ASP A 475 9.19 15.41 8.40
C ASP A 475 9.58 16.66 7.59
N PRO A 476 9.63 17.86 8.19
CA PRO A 476 9.96 19.09 7.48
C PRO A 476 11.37 19.11 6.89
N ARG A 477 12.27 18.22 7.35
CA ARG A 477 13.62 18.08 6.80
C ARG A 477 13.66 17.36 5.45
N ASN A 478 12.57 16.69 5.08
CA ASN A 478 12.51 15.82 3.90
C ASN A 478 11.74 16.44 2.72
N TYR A 479 10.89 17.46 2.96
CA TYR A 479 9.99 18.00 1.95
C TYR A 479 9.90 19.54 2.00
N PRO A 480 9.75 20.21 0.84
CA PRO A 480 9.38 21.64 0.78
C PRO A 480 8.12 21.88 1.62
N HIS A 481 7.93 23.01 2.27
CA HIS A 481 6.68 23.24 3.02
C HIS A 481 6.38 24.72 3.20
N ARG A 482 5.13 25.03 3.53
CA ARG A 482 4.65 26.37 3.89
C ARG A 482 3.76 26.29 5.12
N PRO A 483 3.44 27.38 5.81
CA PRO A 483 2.43 27.36 6.87
C PRO A 483 1.11 26.73 6.39
N SER A 484 0.52 25.87 7.22
CA SER A 484 -0.74 25.19 6.91
C SER A 484 -1.87 26.20 6.75
N LYS A 485 -2.58 26.11 5.62
CA LYS A 485 -3.78 26.92 5.38
C LYS A 485 -4.97 26.41 6.20
N LEU A 486 -5.00 25.11 6.49
CA LEU A 486 -6.11 24.47 7.19
C LEU A 486 -6.02 24.61 8.71
N THR A 487 -4.82 24.50 9.27
CA THR A 487 -4.62 24.39 10.72
C THR A 487 -3.84 25.54 11.34
N GLY A 488 -3.28 26.45 10.52
CA GLY A 488 -2.42 27.53 10.99
C GLY A 488 -1.09 27.07 11.60
N LYS A 489 -0.77 25.77 11.48
CA LYS A 489 0.52 25.20 11.91
C LYS A 489 1.68 25.73 11.07
N THR A 490 2.88 25.59 11.61
CA THR A 490 4.14 26.05 10.99
C THR A 490 4.41 25.43 9.62
N HIS A 491 3.90 24.23 9.36
CA HIS A 491 4.00 23.57 8.06
C HIS A 491 2.70 22.87 7.62
N ASP A 492 2.51 22.74 6.31
CA ASP A 492 1.37 22.15 5.60
C ASP A 492 1.59 20.67 5.25
N LEU A 493 2.55 19.99 5.88
CA LEU A 493 2.87 18.58 5.60
C LEU A 493 1.74 17.61 5.95
N ASN A 494 0.69 18.04 6.66
CA ASN A 494 -0.52 17.25 6.88
C ASN A 494 -1.66 17.65 5.93
N ASP A 495 -1.48 18.72 5.15
CA ASP A 495 -2.43 19.18 4.16
C ASP A 495 -2.14 18.46 2.82
N PHE A 496 -3.14 18.33 1.96
CA PHE A 496 -2.97 17.77 0.62
C PHE A 496 -2.49 18.86 -0.33
N VAL A 497 -1.19 18.87 -0.65
CA VAL A 497 -0.54 19.91 -1.46
C VAL A 497 0.29 19.30 -2.59
N PRO A 498 -0.33 18.74 -3.64
CA PRO A 498 0.39 18.09 -4.74
C PRO A 498 1.42 19.01 -5.43
N GLU A 499 1.16 20.32 -5.49
CA GLU A 499 2.02 21.31 -6.12
C GLU A 499 3.46 21.32 -5.57
N ARG A 500 3.67 20.87 -4.31
CA ARG A 500 5.00 20.72 -3.70
C ARG A 500 5.93 19.81 -4.48
N TRP A 501 5.35 18.87 -5.22
CA TRP A 501 6.09 17.95 -6.07
C TRP A 501 6.48 18.57 -7.40
N LEU A 502 5.93 19.71 -7.83
CA LEU A 502 6.27 20.31 -9.12
C LEU A 502 7.30 21.42 -8.96
N LEU A 503 8.49 21.24 -9.53
CA LEU A 503 9.60 22.19 -9.42
C LEU A 503 9.33 23.53 -10.12
N SER A 504 8.49 23.51 -11.15
CA SER A 504 8.06 24.72 -11.88
C SER A 504 7.01 25.53 -11.14
N SER A 505 6.31 24.92 -10.17
CA SER A 505 5.18 25.55 -9.48
C SER A 505 5.62 26.77 -8.68
N GLU A 506 4.72 27.74 -8.55
CA GLU A 506 4.91 28.85 -7.61
C GLU A 506 5.07 28.33 -6.19
N TYR A 507 4.35 27.25 -5.84
CA TYR A 507 4.48 26.58 -4.55
C TYR A 507 5.94 26.26 -4.22
N HIS A 508 6.65 25.62 -5.15
CA HIS A 508 8.03 25.19 -4.94
C HIS A 508 9.01 26.38 -4.95
N LYS A 509 8.78 27.38 -5.80
CA LYS A 509 9.60 28.59 -5.88
C LYS A 509 9.55 29.42 -4.60
N ASP A 510 8.38 29.72 -4.02
CA ASP A 510 8.41 30.56 -2.80
C ASP A 510 8.90 29.79 -1.57
N SER A 511 8.79 28.45 -1.56
CA SER A 511 9.44 27.64 -0.52
C SER A 511 10.97 27.70 -0.59
N THR A 512 11.56 28.09 -1.73
CA THR A 512 13.01 28.31 -1.83
C THR A 512 13.44 29.68 -1.31
N ASN A 513 12.51 30.65 -1.27
CA ASN A 513 12.83 32.08 -1.09
C ASN A 513 12.37 32.66 0.26
N SER A 514 11.64 31.92 1.08
CA SER A 514 11.13 32.39 2.38
C SER A 514 12.04 31.94 3.53
N GLU A 515 12.56 32.89 4.31
CA GLU A 515 13.35 32.63 5.53
C GLU A 515 12.59 31.78 6.59
N ALA A 516 11.25 31.72 6.47
CA ALA A 516 10.35 30.99 7.38
C ALA A 516 9.92 29.61 6.86
N ALA A 517 10.35 29.18 5.67
CA ALA A 517 9.87 27.97 4.97
C ALA A 517 11.02 27.01 4.62
N ASN A 518 11.80 26.55 5.61
CA ASN A 518 13.03 25.79 5.38
C ASN A 518 12.78 24.27 5.22
N GLY A 519 12.34 23.85 4.03
CA GLY A 519 12.41 22.44 3.57
C GLY A 519 13.49 22.25 2.49
N PRO A 520 13.91 21.02 2.15
CA PRO A 520 14.83 20.78 1.04
C PRO A 520 14.18 21.17 -0.29
N THR A 521 14.84 22.06 -1.02
CA THR A 521 14.33 22.71 -2.24
C THR A 521 15.08 22.32 -3.52
N HIS A 522 16.16 21.55 -3.38
CA HIS A 522 16.91 21.02 -4.51
C HIS A 522 16.56 19.55 -4.75
N ARG A 523 16.62 19.11 -6.01
CA ARG A 523 16.60 17.67 -6.31
C ARG A 523 17.80 17.01 -5.64
N ALA A 524 17.57 15.91 -4.93
CA ALA A 524 18.68 15.06 -4.52
C ALA A 524 19.50 14.64 -5.76
N ALA A 525 20.83 14.66 -5.65
CA ALA A 525 21.72 14.32 -6.75
C ALA A 525 21.42 12.91 -7.28
N HIS A 526 21.47 12.76 -8.61
CA HIS A 526 21.44 11.44 -9.21
C HIS A 526 22.76 10.75 -8.84
N ASP A 527 22.69 9.71 -8.04
CA ASP A 527 23.80 8.79 -7.91
C ASP A 527 23.86 7.99 -9.21
N GLY A 528 24.84 8.27 -10.06
CA GLY A 528 25.07 7.55 -11.32
C GLY A 528 25.48 6.08 -11.11
N SER A 529 25.52 5.60 -9.87
CA SER A 529 25.54 4.16 -9.62
C SER A 529 24.28 3.55 -10.21
N ARG A 530 24.46 2.62 -11.15
CA ARG A 530 23.43 1.61 -11.40
C ARG A 530 23.00 1.09 -10.04
N GLU A 531 21.70 1.08 -9.75
CA GLU A 531 21.17 0.26 -8.66
C GLU A 531 21.52 -1.21 -9.02
N SER A 532 22.72 -1.62 -8.59
CA SER A 532 23.43 -2.89 -8.83
C SER A 532 24.30 -3.01 -10.10
N ASP A 533 25.54 -3.46 -9.89
CA ASP A 533 26.42 -4.10 -10.88
C ASP A 533 25.98 -5.56 -11.18
N GLN A 534 24.72 -5.93 -10.94
CA GLN A 534 24.22 -7.29 -11.15
C GLN A 534 23.24 -7.36 -12.33
N PRO A 535 23.49 -8.21 -13.35
CA PRO A 535 22.65 -8.32 -14.56
C PRO A 535 21.26 -8.94 -14.34
N ASP A 536 20.88 -9.28 -13.10
CA ASP A 536 19.64 -9.99 -12.72
C ASP A 536 18.64 -9.13 -11.91
N GLU A 537 18.94 -7.86 -11.61
CA GLU A 537 17.97 -6.96 -10.93
C GLU A 537 17.06 -6.27 -11.95
N LEU A 538 15.74 -6.24 -11.70
CA LEU A 538 14.79 -5.52 -12.56
C LEU A 538 15.30 -4.12 -12.79
N GLU A 539 15.44 -3.72 -14.05
CA GLU A 539 15.66 -2.34 -14.42
C GLU A 539 14.53 -1.49 -13.82
N SER A 540 14.80 -0.82 -12.71
CA SER A 540 14.09 0.38 -12.32
C SER A 540 14.50 1.45 -13.34
N VAL A 541 13.96 1.40 -14.55
CA VAL A 541 14.17 2.46 -15.53
C VAL A 541 13.58 3.73 -14.94
N SER A 542 14.45 4.54 -14.36
CA SER A 542 14.13 5.88 -13.92
C SER A 542 13.85 6.70 -15.17
N TYR A 543 12.80 7.52 -15.13
CA TYR A 543 12.64 8.58 -16.11
C TYR A 543 13.68 9.65 -15.84
N ASP A 544 14.92 9.36 -16.25
CA ASP A 544 16.09 10.24 -16.21
C ASP A 544 16.13 11.17 -17.41
N GLY A 545 14.96 11.64 -17.84
CA GLY A 545 14.86 13.00 -18.34
C GLY A 545 14.88 14.00 -17.18
N PRO A 546 14.96 15.31 -17.44
CA PRO A 546 14.68 16.32 -16.43
C PRO A 546 13.21 16.19 -15.97
N SER A 547 12.95 15.30 -15.01
CA SER A 547 11.61 15.08 -14.43
C SER A 547 11.12 16.36 -13.79
N ALA A 548 9.94 16.86 -14.16
CA ALA A 548 9.37 18.06 -13.54
C ALA A 548 9.10 17.88 -12.02
N LEU A 549 9.15 16.65 -11.53
CA LEU A 549 8.88 16.31 -10.14
C LEU A 549 10.09 16.50 -9.22
N PHE A 550 9.82 16.98 -8.00
CA PHE A 550 10.73 16.99 -6.86
C PHE A 550 11.07 15.56 -6.45
N ARG A 551 12.35 15.33 -6.14
CA ARG A 551 12.87 14.04 -5.67
C ARG A 551 13.41 14.23 -4.25
N PRO A 552 12.70 13.72 -3.23
CA PRO A 552 13.19 13.69 -1.85
C PRO A 552 14.50 12.92 -1.74
N ALA A 553 15.24 13.10 -0.64
CA ALA A 553 16.42 12.30 -0.35
C ALA A 553 16.07 10.80 -0.31
N LYS A 554 17.04 9.92 -0.67
CA LYS A 554 16.86 8.47 -0.54
C LYS A 554 16.43 8.11 0.88
N GLY A 555 15.48 7.19 1.02
CA GLY A 555 14.89 6.81 2.30
C GLY A 555 13.83 7.75 2.86
N ALA A 556 13.58 8.91 2.23
CA ALA A 556 12.55 9.87 2.66
C ALA A 556 11.15 9.54 2.12
N PHE A 557 11.06 9.07 0.88
CA PHE A 557 9.82 8.71 0.20
C PHE A 557 9.86 7.25 -0.24
N ILE A 558 9.44 6.36 0.67
CA ILE A 558 9.56 4.91 0.52
C ILE A 558 8.21 4.17 0.51
N PRO A 559 7.12 4.67 -0.12
CA PRO A 559 5.84 3.94 -0.14
C PRO A 559 5.93 2.60 -0.89
N PHE A 560 6.96 2.42 -1.72
CA PHE A 560 7.27 1.18 -2.43
C PHE A 560 8.50 0.46 -1.85
N SER A 561 9.01 0.87 -0.68
CA SER A 561 10.36 0.53 -0.19
C SER A 561 11.46 0.95 -1.18
N GLU A 562 12.72 0.75 -0.80
CA GLU A 562 13.90 0.98 -1.64
C GLU A 562 14.84 -0.23 -1.61
N GLY A 563 15.87 -0.18 -2.46
CA GLY A 563 16.90 -1.18 -2.58
C GLY A 563 16.41 -2.48 -3.21
N PRO A 564 17.16 -3.59 -3.07
CA PRO A 564 16.86 -4.85 -3.75
C PRO A 564 15.50 -5.48 -3.39
N ARG A 565 14.91 -5.05 -2.27
CA ARG A 565 13.59 -5.48 -1.78
C ARG A 565 12.48 -4.49 -2.11
N GLY A 566 12.75 -3.47 -2.93
CA GLY A 566 11.74 -2.55 -3.44
C GLY A 566 10.61 -3.28 -4.19
N CYS A 567 9.44 -2.66 -4.20
CA CYS A 567 8.25 -3.23 -4.81
C CYS A 567 8.46 -3.43 -6.33
N PRO A 568 8.34 -4.66 -6.85
CA PRO A 568 8.44 -4.90 -8.29
C PRO A 568 7.27 -4.28 -9.08
N GLY A 569 6.11 -4.16 -8.46
CA GLY A 569 4.92 -3.53 -9.04
C GLY A 569 4.90 -2.01 -8.97
N ARG A 570 5.99 -1.34 -8.55
CA ARG A 570 6.02 0.14 -8.44
C ARG A 570 5.59 0.82 -9.74
N ARG A 571 6.17 0.41 -10.86
CA ARG A 571 5.88 1.02 -12.16
C ARG A 571 4.47 0.68 -12.63
N PHE A 572 4.05 -0.58 -12.46
CA PHE A 572 2.68 -1.03 -12.72
C PHE A 572 1.67 -0.10 -12.03
N ALA A 573 1.79 0.09 -10.71
CA ALA A 573 0.86 0.93 -9.94
C ALA A 573 0.90 2.40 -10.39
N GLN A 574 2.10 2.95 -10.67
CA GLN A 574 2.22 4.32 -11.20
C GLN A 574 1.50 4.50 -12.54
N VAL A 575 1.62 3.51 -13.43
CA VAL A 575 0.97 3.53 -14.74
C VAL A 575 -0.54 3.42 -14.60
N GLU A 576 -1.01 2.48 -13.79
CA GLU A 576 -2.42 2.29 -13.48
C GLU A 576 -3.05 3.57 -12.95
N ILE A 577 -2.49 4.12 -11.86
CA ILE A 577 -3.03 5.31 -11.20
C ILE A 577 -3.02 6.51 -12.16
N THR A 578 -1.93 6.71 -12.91
CA THR A 578 -1.81 7.82 -13.86
C THR A 578 -2.83 7.72 -14.99
N ALA A 579 -2.97 6.54 -15.60
CA ALA A 579 -3.90 6.31 -16.71
C ALA A 579 -5.36 6.46 -16.27
N VAL A 580 -5.72 5.93 -15.10
CA VAL A 580 -7.08 6.06 -14.55
C VAL A 580 -7.39 7.52 -14.23
N LEU A 581 -6.51 8.22 -13.51
CA LEU A 581 -6.73 9.64 -13.19
C LEU A 581 -6.83 10.49 -14.46
N ALA A 582 -5.94 10.30 -15.43
CA ALA A 582 -5.99 11.02 -16.70
C ALA A 582 -7.32 10.79 -17.44
N THR A 583 -7.78 9.53 -17.51
CA THR A 583 -9.01 9.15 -18.21
C THR A 583 -10.24 9.76 -17.54
N VAL A 584 -10.34 9.62 -16.21
CA VAL A 584 -11.48 10.15 -15.45
C VAL A 584 -11.53 11.67 -15.52
N PHE A 585 -10.41 12.33 -15.23
CA PHE A 585 -10.35 13.79 -15.14
C PHE A 585 -10.23 14.48 -16.50
N GLN A 586 -10.07 13.76 -17.61
CA GLN A 586 -10.26 14.37 -18.93
C GLN A 586 -11.72 14.76 -19.14
N GLU A 587 -12.66 13.97 -18.62
CA GLU A 587 -14.10 14.12 -18.88
C GLU A 587 -14.89 14.68 -17.71
N TYR A 588 -14.48 14.35 -16.48
CA TYR A 588 -15.23 14.64 -15.27
C TYR A 588 -14.46 15.56 -14.30
N SER A 589 -15.24 16.31 -13.54
CA SER A 589 -14.83 16.96 -12.31
C SER A 589 -15.44 16.19 -11.13
N VAL A 590 -14.72 16.07 -10.02
CA VAL A 590 -15.22 15.41 -8.81
C VAL A 590 -15.54 16.45 -7.72
N GLU A 591 -16.66 16.25 -7.06
CA GLU A 591 -17.22 17.08 -5.98
C GLU A 591 -17.57 16.19 -4.79
N LEU A 592 -17.49 16.75 -3.58
CA LEU A 592 -18.13 16.15 -2.42
C LEU A 592 -19.64 16.23 -2.62
N ASP A 593 -20.33 15.12 -2.35
CA ASP A 593 -21.79 15.14 -2.35
C ASP A 593 -22.29 15.82 -1.07
N VAL A 594 -23.07 16.89 -1.27
CA VAL A 594 -23.58 17.74 -0.19
C VAL A 594 -25.05 17.47 0.16
N ARG A 595 -25.69 16.46 -0.45
CA ARG A 595 -27.13 16.21 -0.32
C ARG A 595 -27.60 15.90 1.11
N GLU A 596 -26.67 15.57 2.00
CA GLU A 596 -26.94 15.49 3.44
C GLU A 596 -27.32 16.83 4.07
N TRP A 597 -26.82 17.95 3.53
CA TRP A 597 -27.07 19.29 4.07
C TRP A 597 -27.99 20.14 3.18
N ALA A 598 -27.96 19.93 1.86
CA ALA A 598 -28.77 20.69 0.92
C ALA A 598 -29.08 19.87 -0.32
N SER A 599 -30.35 19.82 -0.72
CA SER A 599 -30.80 19.22 -1.97
C SER A 599 -30.25 19.96 -3.19
N ASP A 600 -30.27 19.29 -4.34
CA ASP A 600 -29.83 19.85 -5.61
C ASP A 600 -30.55 21.17 -5.98
N GLU A 601 -31.85 21.25 -5.70
CA GLU A 601 -32.63 22.47 -5.92
C GLU A 601 -32.20 23.62 -5.00
N GLU A 602 -31.92 23.32 -3.73
CA GLU A 602 -31.45 24.31 -2.76
C GLU A 602 -30.07 24.83 -3.16
N VAL A 603 -29.14 23.95 -3.51
CA VAL A 603 -27.80 24.33 -4.01
C VAL A 603 -27.91 25.23 -5.25
N GLY A 604 -28.86 24.93 -6.16
CA GLY A 604 -29.13 25.76 -7.34
C GLY A 604 -29.54 27.19 -7.01
N ARG A 605 -30.26 27.39 -5.89
CA ARG A 605 -30.73 28.72 -5.42
C ARG A 605 -29.74 29.42 -4.48
N MET A 606 -28.69 28.73 -4.02
CA MET A 606 -27.69 29.30 -3.09
C MET A 606 -26.77 30.31 -3.75
N THR A 607 -26.40 31.33 -2.98
CA THR A 607 -25.27 32.22 -3.27
C THR A 607 -23.93 31.47 -3.14
N ASN A 608 -22.85 32.02 -3.69
CA ASN A 608 -21.51 31.41 -3.58
C ASN A 608 -21.04 31.25 -2.13
N GLU A 609 -21.43 32.14 -1.22
CA GLU A 609 -21.11 32.05 0.20
C GLU A 609 -21.85 30.87 0.87
N GLN A 610 -23.14 30.72 0.58
CA GLN A 610 -23.93 29.59 1.09
C GLN A 610 -23.42 28.24 0.53
N ARG A 611 -23.07 28.20 -0.76
CA ARG A 611 -22.43 27.01 -1.35
C ARG A 611 -21.10 26.68 -0.66
N ARG A 612 -20.30 27.70 -0.31
CA ARG A 612 -19.05 27.53 0.44
C ARG A 612 -19.27 26.95 1.82
N ASP A 613 -20.26 27.45 2.57
CA ASP A 613 -20.58 26.93 3.90
C ASP A 613 -20.99 25.45 3.85
N VAL A 614 -21.89 25.09 2.94
CA VAL A 614 -22.34 23.70 2.76
C VAL A 614 -21.20 22.79 2.34
N TYR A 615 -20.37 23.22 1.37
CA TYR A 615 -19.23 22.43 0.92
C TYR A 615 -18.16 22.29 2.02
N THR A 616 -17.98 23.30 2.87
CA THR A 616 -17.08 23.23 4.03
C THR A 616 -17.58 22.21 5.06
N LYS A 617 -18.89 22.09 5.28
CA LYS A 617 -19.47 21.05 6.13
C LYS A 617 -19.18 19.65 5.58
N ALA A 618 -19.32 19.47 4.26
CA ALA A 618 -18.98 18.23 3.57
C ALA A 618 -17.49 17.90 3.69
N ALA A 619 -16.60 18.87 3.46
CA ALA A 619 -15.16 18.70 3.57
C ALA A 619 -14.73 18.31 5.00
N ARG A 620 -15.32 18.95 6.03
CA ARG A 620 -15.07 18.58 7.42
C ARG A 620 -15.51 17.15 7.72
N LYS A 621 -16.69 16.73 7.25
CA LYS A 621 -17.17 15.35 7.42
C LYS A 621 -16.26 14.35 6.69
N ALA A 622 -15.80 14.68 5.50
CA ALA A 622 -14.85 13.87 4.75
C ALA A 622 -13.54 13.73 5.55
N GLU A 623 -12.99 14.81 6.09
CA GLU A 623 -11.78 14.77 6.93
C GLU A 623 -11.97 13.90 8.19
N GLU A 624 -13.10 14.07 8.90
CA GLU A 624 -13.45 13.24 10.06
C GLU A 624 -13.58 11.75 9.69
N THR A 625 -14.02 11.45 8.47
CA THR A 625 -14.16 10.09 7.95
C THR A 625 -12.79 9.51 7.57
N ILE A 626 -11.92 10.28 6.92
CA ILE A 626 -10.53 9.89 6.65
C ILE A 626 -9.81 9.57 7.96
N ARG A 627 -10.03 10.37 9.02
CA ARG A 627 -9.50 10.13 10.39
C ARG A 627 -9.94 8.81 11.03
N LYS A 628 -10.96 8.15 10.48
CA LYS A 628 -11.41 6.81 10.90
C LYS A 628 -10.81 5.67 10.08
N SER A 629 -9.91 5.95 9.13
CA SER A 629 -9.16 4.90 8.42
C SER A 629 -8.44 3.99 9.42
N ASP A 630 -8.23 2.73 9.05
CA ASP A 630 -7.46 1.78 9.86
C ASP A 630 -6.59 0.90 8.95
N ILE A 631 -5.62 0.23 9.56
CA ILE A 631 -4.71 -0.69 8.86
C ILE A 631 -5.20 -2.11 9.15
N ILE A 632 -5.89 -2.70 8.18
CA ILE A 632 -6.27 -4.13 8.25
C ILE A 632 -5.12 -4.97 7.69
N ILE A 633 -4.70 -4.63 6.47
CA ILE A 633 -3.52 -5.15 5.78
C ILE A 633 -2.83 -3.96 5.11
N THR A 634 -3.64 -3.22 4.36
CA THR A 634 -3.33 -1.90 3.82
C THR A 634 -4.13 -0.83 4.56
N LEU A 635 -3.64 0.41 4.53
CA LEU A 635 -4.37 1.57 5.04
C LEU A 635 -5.58 1.86 4.14
N ARG A 636 -6.79 1.76 4.70
CA ARG A 636 -8.06 1.99 3.99
C ARG A 636 -9.14 2.57 4.90
N LEU A 637 -10.22 3.08 4.31
CA LEU A 637 -11.44 3.37 5.07
C LEU A 637 -12.05 2.08 5.62
N LEU A 638 -12.61 2.13 6.83
CA LEU A 638 -13.25 0.98 7.44
C LEU A 638 -14.56 0.63 6.74
N SER A 639 -14.88 -0.67 6.67
CA SER A 639 -16.15 -1.13 6.12
C SER A 639 -17.34 -0.47 6.83
N GLY A 640 -18.32 0.00 6.05
CA GLY A 640 -19.45 0.78 6.55
C GLY A 640 -19.20 2.29 6.70
N THR A 641 -17.97 2.77 6.47
CA THR A 641 -17.67 4.20 6.32
C THR A 641 -17.47 4.55 4.85
N SER A 642 -18.01 5.67 4.40
CA SER A 642 -17.89 6.14 3.02
C SER A 642 -17.87 7.66 2.96
N ILE A 643 -17.25 8.20 1.92
CA ILE A 643 -17.25 9.62 1.59
C ILE A 643 -18.00 9.74 0.25
N PRO A 644 -19.28 10.15 0.29
CA PRO A 644 -20.07 10.30 -0.93
C PRO A 644 -19.45 11.34 -1.87
N LEU A 645 -19.23 10.95 -3.12
CA LEU A 645 -18.70 11.79 -4.18
C LEU A 645 -19.71 11.94 -5.32
N ARG A 646 -19.59 13.04 -6.02
CA ARG A 646 -20.33 13.34 -7.24
C ARG A 646 -19.35 13.61 -8.37
N TYR A 647 -19.47 12.90 -9.48
CA TYR A 647 -18.71 13.16 -10.69
C TYR A 647 -19.61 13.86 -11.70
N VAL A 648 -19.23 15.05 -12.13
CA VAL A 648 -20.01 15.87 -13.06
C VAL A 648 -19.19 16.12 -14.32
N LYS A 649 -19.84 16.29 -15.47
CA LYS A 649 -19.11 16.64 -16.69
C LYS A 649 -18.32 17.94 -16.46
N ARG A 650 -17.10 18.01 -16.99
CA ARG A 650 -16.30 19.24 -16.89
C ARG A 650 -17.04 20.43 -17.48
N GLY A 651 -17.09 21.53 -16.74
CA GLY A 651 -17.85 22.73 -17.07
C GLY A 651 -19.26 22.78 -16.49
N SER A 652 -19.78 21.69 -15.91
CA SER A 652 -21.07 21.66 -15.21
C SER A 652 -20.93 21.60 -13.68
N GLU A 653 -19.80 22.07 -13.15
CA GLU A 653 -19.51 22.04 -11.72
C GLU A 653 -20.44 22.95 -10.92
N ARG A 654 -21.01 22.42 -9.82
CA ARG A 654 -21.91 23.18 -8.95
C ARG A 654 -21.14 24.01 -7.94
N PHE A 655 -19.96 23.52 -7.59
CA PHE A 655 -19.00 24.16 -6.71
C PHE A 655 -17.78 24.68 -7.50
N GLY A 656 -17.99 24.93 -8.80
CA GLY A 656 -17.05 25.47 -9.79
C GLY A 656 -16.17 26.59 -9.27
N ASP A 657 -16.75 27.60 -8.64
CA ASP A 657 -16.07 28.83 -8.19
C ASP A 657 -15.90 28.90 -6.67
N VAL A 658 -16.31 27.85 -5.98
CA VAL A 658 -16.30 27.80 -4.53
C VAL A 658 -14.91 27.32 -4.08
N GLY A 659 -14.01 28.28 -3.83
CA GLY A 659 -12.77 27.99 -3.12
C GLY A 659 -13.09 27.43 -1.74
N LEU A 660 -12.43 26.34 -1.34
CA LEU A 660 -12.30 26.01 0.07
C LEU A 660 -11.37 27.05 0.70
N VAL A 661 -11.77 27.53 1.88
CA VAL A 661 -11.03 28.55 2.65
C VAL A 661 -9.67 28.01 3.06
#